data_AF-A0A182JL00-F1
#
_entry.id   AF-A0A182JL00-F1
#
_cell.length_a   1.000
_cell.length_b   1.000
_cell.length_c   1.000
_cell.angle_alpha   90.00
_cell.angle_beta   90.00
_cell.angle_gamma   90.00
#
_symmetry.space_group_name_H-M   'P 1'
#
loop_
_entity.id
_entity.type
_entity.pdbx_description
1 polymer ?
#
loop_
_entity_poly.entity_id
_entity_poly.type
_entity_poly.pdbx_seq_one_letter_code
_entity_poly.pdbx_strand_id
1 'polypeptide(L)'
;MKKSASSPSSSMGPAAKKQKPNDSDTVDAGSTTKTDNYVTLFKADRKATAKSILDFDFKKKRVRVLSDAKEIEEGKKGVLYWMSRDVRVQDNWAFLFAQKLALKNELPLHVCFNLVPKFLEATIRHFKFMLKGLEEVAQECEKLNIQFHLLRGNAAQNVPEFVKKHKIGGVVCDFSPLRVPMKWVDDVKKALPMEVPLCQVDAHNIVPVWVTSEKLEYAARTIRNKVNNNLSTFLTPFPPLVKHPYAASFQAEPVNWPQVVDSLEVDRSVDEVSWATPGYEGGVKTLQSFVDKRLGKFNAKRNDPTENALSNLSPWFHFGQISVQRSILTVKSYGKKFSESVASFCEEAIVRRELSDNFCFYNKNYDNLQGAYDWARKTLDDHRKDKRVYCYSREELETAKTHDDLWNSAQLQMVKEGKMHGFLRMYWAKKILEWTKTPEEALETAIYLNDRYSLDGRDPNGYVGCMWSIAGIHDQGWKEREIFGKIRYMNYEGYFRQKWQAVHHAVHQELIPEHGIDRSGIVGQLHRLPIEEPLVLQQPEVSLFTFLLLFDDLECIQQLKKKKNQIVKAANWDSTIRTCSTKPHVRESLRAISAATALFWMSSSHVSHGSEDLLLPKVMLLGAQVFQQTLLLFPFLLEEGRIGSILQLKQFALRQYVLLESQPFPCEQIALLFVPGTVQFLLALFATFATDERGRGGFLTIDLCGPVHIDIARGGEDFSGRQILNNCVRSTGNHVRRGVFYAFLVEYYIYEV
;
A
#
# COMPACT_ATOMS: atom_id res chain seq x y z
N MET A 1 49.42 -14.69 40.86
CA MET A 1 49.80 -15.06 42.26
C MET A 1 50.42 -13.81 42.87
N LYS A 2 50.01 -13.17 43.98
CA LYS A 2 49.01 -13.27 45.06
C LYS A 2 48.52 -11.80 45.31
N LYS A 3 47.20 -11.49 45.35
CA LYS A 3 46.30 -11.29 46.54
C LYS A 3 46.84 -10.26 47.57
N SER A 4 46.09 -9.30 48.16
CA SER A 4 44.64 -9.07 48.33
C SER A 4 44.39 -7.80 49.21
N ALA A 5 43.24 -7.10 49.02
CA ALA A 5 42.25 -6.52 49.98
C ALA A 5 42.72 -5.88 51.33
N SER A 6 42.09 -4.87 51.99
CA SER A 6 40.83 -4.10 51.92
C SER A 6 40.84 -2.99 53.00
N SER A 7 39.98 -1.97 52.84
CA SER A 7 39.48 -0.80 53.65
C SER A 7 39.28 -0.98 55.19
N PRO A 8 38.71 -0.04 56.04
CA PRO A 8 37.99 1.25 55.79
C PRO A 8 38.20 2.41 56.84
N SER A 9 37.54 3.58 56.67
CA SER A 9 36.63 4.22 57.68
C SER A 9 36.31 5.70 57.37
N SER A 10 35.15 6.15 57.87
CA SER A 10 34.40 7.37 57.55
C SER A 10 34.06 8.18 58.83
N SER A 11 33.95 9.51 58.76
CA SER A 11 33.19 10.35 59.73
C SER A 11 32.87 11.74 59.13
N MET A 12 31.62 12.04 58.71
CA MET A 12 30.59 12.89 59.38
C MET A 12 31.07 14.33 59.73
N GLY A 13 30.62 15.45 59.14
CA GLY A 13 29.28 16.13 59.16
C GLY A 13 29.29 17.29 60.20
N PRO A 14 28.35 18.29 60.28
CA PRO A 14 27.29 18.81 59.38
C PRO A 14 27.20 20.38 59.30
N ALA A 15 26.30 20.97 58.49
CA ALA A 15 25.43 22.12 58.82
C ALA A 15 24.68 22.68 57.59
N ALA A 16 23.45 23.17 57.81
CA ALA A 16 22.43 23.43 56.80
C ALA A 16 22.08 24.91 56.58
N LYS A 17 21.52 25.19 55.38
CA LYS A 17 20.51 26.21 54.97
C LYS A 17 20.89 27.70 54.85
N LYS A 18 20.65 28.26 53.65
CA LYS A 18 19.75 29.42 53.42
C LYS A 18 19.29 29.53 51.94
N GLN A 19 18.11 30.13 51.75
CA GLN A 19 17.23 30.14 50.57
C GLN A 19 17.57 31.19 49.49
N LYS A 20 16.94 30.97 48.31
CA LYS A 20 16.83 31.78 47.06
C LYS A 20 16.52 33.27 47.24
N PRO A 21 16.68 34.06 46.16
CA PRO A 21 15.50 34.47 45.37
C PRO A 21 15.65 34.25 43.85
N ASN A 22 14.50 34.20 43.17
CA ASN A 22 14.33 34.19 41.72
C ASN A 22 14.83 35.51 41.11
N ASP A 23 15.35 35.47 39.88
CA ASP A 23 14.80 36.34 38.85
C ASP A 23 14.98 35.75 37.45
N SER A 24 13.97 36.03 36.65
CA SER A 24 13.71 35.60 35.29
C SER A 24 14.68 36.22 34.29
N ASP A 25 15.22 35.39 33.40
CA ASP A 25 15.42 35.78 32.00
C ASP A 25 15.11 34.58 31.10
N THR A 26 13.87 34.59 30.63
CA THR A 26 13.40 33.85 29.47
C THR A 26 14.26 34.22 28.25
N VAL A 27 15.18 33.33 27.86
CA VAL A 27 15.70 33.33 26.50
C VAL A 27 14.83 32.37 25.70
N ASP A 28 14.05 33.01 24.85
CA ASP A 28 13.00 32.50 24.02
C ASP A 28 13.38 31.22 23.26
N ALA A 29 12.45 30.28 23.25
CA ALA A 29 12.46 29.11 22.40
C ALA A 29 12.20 29.57 20.97
N GLY A 30 13.26 30.07 20.32
CA GLY A 30 13.28 30.47 18.92
C GLY A 30 13.08 29.26 18.01
N SER A 31 11.83 28.91 17.76
CA SER A 31 11.35 28.23 16.57
C SER A 31 11.99 28.86 15.32
N THR A 32 13.05 28.24 14.82
CA THR A 32 13.59 28.52 13.49
C THR A 32 13.50 27.24 12.67
N THR A 33 12.28 26.86 12.31
CA THR A 33 12.01 26.09 11.10
C THR A 33 12.36 26.94 9.88
N LYS A 34 13.64 27.15 9.62
CA LYS A 34 14.12 27.20 8.24
C LYS A 34 14.32 25.75 7.86
N THR A 35 13.43 25.21 7.04
CA THR A 35 13.61 23.86 6.49
C THR A 35 14.81 23.93 5.57
N ASP A 36 16.01 23.71 6.10
CA ASP A 36 17.23 23.77 5.32
C ASP A 36 17.11 22.80 4.13
N ASN A 37 17.38 23.32 2.93
CA ASN A 37 17.37 22.50 1.73
C ASN A 37 18.47 21.42 1.84
N TYR A 38 18.08 20.14 1.84
CA TYR A 38 19.03 19.03 2.03
C TYR A 38 20.11 18.99 0.94
N VAL A 39 19.84 19.50 -0.26
CA VAL A 39 20.86 19.60 -1.32
C VAL A 39 22.01 20.51 -0.87
N THR A 40 21.69 21.66 -0.28
CA THR A 40 22.67 22.61 0.26
C THR A 40 23.36 22.05 1.50
N LEU A 41 22.62 21.40 2.39
CA LEU A 41 23.16 20.75 3.58
C LEU A 41 24.20 19.69 3.20
N PHE A 42 23.86 18.77 2.29
CA PHE A 42 24.78 17.71 1.87
C PHE A 42 26.02 18.26 1.16
N LYS A 43 25.89 19.36 0.43
CA LYS A 43 27.03 20.06 -0.17
C LYS A 43 27.96 20.64 0.91
N ALA A 44 27.41 21.23 1.97
CA ALA A 44 28.19 21.74 3.11
C ALA A 44 28.87 20.59 3.87
N ASP A 45 28.15 19.49 4.14
CA ASP A 45 28.68 18.30 4.81
C ASP A 45 29.90 17.74 4.08
N ARG A 46 29.85 17.63 2.75
CA ARG A 46 30.99 17.15 1.95
C ARG A 46 32.20 18.06 2.09
N LYS A 47 32.00 19.38 1.93
CA LYS A 47 33.08 20.38 2.09
C LYS A 47 33.71 20.35 3.48
N ALA A 48 32.91 20.11 4.52
CA ALA A 48 33.39 19.97 5.89
C ALA A 48 34.15 18.64 6.11
N THR A 49 33.81 17.60 5.35
CA THR A 49 34.43 16.27 5.47
C THR A 49 35.89 16.25 5.00
N ALA A 50 36.18 16.86 3.85
CA ALA A 50 37.54 16.96 3.31
C ALA A 50 37.62 18.05 2.23
N LYS A 51 38.84 18.52 1.92
CA LYS A 51 39.08 19.43 0.78
C LYS A 51 38.86 18.75 -0.56
N SER A 52 39.33 17.51 -0.69
CA SER A 52 39.18 16.66 -1.88
C SER A 52 39.25 15.17 -1.51
N ILE A 53 39.07 14.30 -2.50
CA ILE A 53 39.28 12.86 -2.33
C ILE A 53 40.74 12.47 -2.06
N LEU A 54 41.72 13.34 -2.37
CA LEU A 54 43.13 13.09 -2.03
C LEU A 54 43.37 13.21 -0.52
N ASP A 55 42.65 14.12 0.15
CA ASP A 55 42.75 14.40 1.59
C ASP A 55 41.88 13.48 2.46
N PHE A 56 41.06 12.63 1.83
CA PHE A 56 40.16 11.74 2.52
C PHE A 56 40.76 10.32 2.64
N ASP A 57 40.59 9.71 3.82
CA ASP A 57 40.95 8.32 4.09
C ASP A 57 39.99 7.34 3.39
N PHE A 58 40.20 7.22 2.08
CA PHE A 58 39.42 6.36 1.22
C PHE A 58 39.68 4.88 1.53
N LYS A 59 38.62 4.15 1.88
CA LYS A 59 38.69 2.72 2.18
C LYS A 59 38.90 1.89 0.91
N LYS A 60 40.17 1.56 0.62
CA LYS A 60 40.58 0.78 -0.57
C LYS A 60 39.83 -0.55 -0.75
N LYS A 61 39.34 -1.16 0.33
CA LYS A 61 38.53 -2.40 0.28
C LYS A 61 37.21 -2.25 -0.50
N ARG A 62 36.78 -1.02 -0.81
CA ARG A 62 35.68 -0.73 -1.76
C ARG A 62 36.00 -1.07 -3.21
N VAL A 63 37.27 -1.29 -3.55
CA VAL A 63 37.76 -1.45 -4.91
C VAL A 63 38.29 -2.86 -5.12
N ARG A 64 37.97 -3.46 -6.27
CA ARG A 64 38.63 -4.64 -6.82
C ARG A 64 39.30 -4.27 -8.13
N VAL A 65 40.57 -4.61 -8.28
CA VAL A 65 41.23 -4.54 -9.60
C VAL A 65 40.90 -5.85 -10.32
N LEU A 66 40.24 -5.73 -11.48
CA LEU A 66 39.76 -6.88 -12.24
C LEU A 66 40.75 -7.33 -13.32
N SER A 67 41.57 -6.42 -13.83
CA SER A 67 42.64 -6.66 -14.82
C SER A 67 43.96 -7.05 -14.15
N ASP A 68 44.92 -7.51 -14.97
CA ASP A 68 46.29 -7.78 -14.51
C ASP A 68 47.11 -6.49 -14.38
N ALA A 69 46.88 -5.52 -15.26
CA ALA A 69 47.45 -4.17 -15.13
C ALA A 69 46.92 -3.49 -13.86
N LYS A 70 47.85 -2.85 -13.12
CA LYS A 70 47.58 -2.21 -11.83
C LYS A 70 47.81 -0.70 -11.82
N GLU A 71 48.60 -0.21 -12.77
CA GLU A 71 49.02 1.18 -12.85
C GLU A 71 48.71 1.75 -14.23
N ILE A 72 48.61 3.07 -14.31
CA ILE A 72 48.39 3.77 -15.57
C ILE A 72 49.76 4.07 -16.17
N GLU A 73 50.00 3.60 -17.40
CA GLU A 73 51.24 3.90 -18.12
C GLU A 73 51.36 5.40 -18.48
N GLU A 74 52.59 5.83 -18.77
CA GLU A 74 52.85 7.18 -19.26
C GLU A 74 52.20 7.47 -20.62
N GLY A 75 51.96 8.75 -20.92
CA GLY A 75 51.48 9.21 -22.22
C GLY A 75 49.97 9.01 -22.49
N LYS A 76 49.23 8.44 -21.54
CA LYS A 76 47.76 8.30 -21.61
C LYS A 76 47.06 9.66 -21.49
N LYS A 77 45.80 9.74 -21.90
CA LYS A 77 45.06 11.01 -22.07
C LYS A 77 43.87 11.18 -21.15
N GLY A 78 43.59 10.22 -20.27
CA GLY A 78 42.50 10.34 -19.30
C GLY A 78 42.25 9.07 -18.50
N VAL A 79 41.44 9.22 -17.46
CA VAL A 79 40.78 8.13 -16.73
C VAL A 79 39.31 8.12 -17.10
N LEU A 80 38.73 6.95 -17.31
CA LEU A 80 37.30 6.79 -17.63
C LEU A 80 36.55 6.17 -16.46
N TYR A 81 35.52 6.84 -15.96
CA TYR A 81 34.48 6.21 -15.16
C TYR A 81 33.35 5.72 -16.06
N TRP A 82 33.26 4.40 -16.24
CA TRP A 82 32.11 3.74 -16.86
C TRP A 82 31.00 3.58 -15.80
N MET A 83 30.07 4.53 -15.82
CA MET A 83 28.89 4.56 -14.96
C MET A 83 27.83 3.60 -15.46
N SER A 84 27.19 2.85 -14.55
CA SER A 84 26.06 1.96 -14.85
C SER A 84 24.99 1.99 -13.76
N ARG A 85 25.23 1.40 -12.58
CA ARG A 85 24.22 1.27 -11.51
C ARG A 85 24.06 2.55 -10.70
N ASP A 86 25.14 3.31 -10.49
CA ASP A 86 25.16 4.45 -9.59
C ASP A 86 25.09 5.78 -10.36
N VAL A 87 23.89 6.10 -10.88
CA VAL A 87 23.62 7.27 -11.74
C VAL A 87 23.49 8.56 -10.92
N ARG A 88 24.61 8.99 -10.34
CA ARG A 88 24.77 10.26 -9.62
C ARG A 88 26.23 10.68 -9.58
N VAL A 89 26.48 11.99 -9.54
CA VAL A 89 27.81 12.55 -9.30
C VAL A 89 28.13 12.51 -7.80
N GLN A 90 27.17 12.95 -6.98
CA GLN A 90 27.37 13.13 -5.55
C GLN A 90 27.23 11.84 -4.74
N ASP A 91 28.00 11.70 -3.66
CA ASP A 91 28.01 10.53 -2.78
C ASP A 91 28.17 9.19 -3.55
N ASN A 92 29.05 9.20 -4.55
CA ASN A 92 29.36 8.06 -5.41
C ASN A 92 30.84 7.65 -5.22
N TRP A 93 31.06 6.48 -4.60
CA TRP A 93 32.42 6.00 -4.35
C TRP A 93 33.19 5.62 -5.61
N ALA A 94 32.52 5.17 -6.68
CA ALA A 94 33.16 4.86 -7.95
C ALA A 94 33.65 6.13 -8.64
N PHE A 95 32.81 7.18 -8.64
CA PHE A 95 33.17 8.49 -9.17
C PHE A 95 34.32 9.13 -8.37
N LEU A 96 34.22 9.14 -7.04
CA LEU A 96 35.29 9.64 -6.16
C LEU A 96 36.61 8.89 -6.41
N PHE A 97 36.57 7.56 -6.53
CA PHE A 97 37.76 6.77 -6.83
C PHE A 97 38.35 7.09 -8.22
N ALA A 98 37.51 7.26 -9.24
CA ALA A 98 37.95 7.67 -10.57
C ALA A 98 38.62 9.05 -10.56
N GLN A 99 38.06 10.04 -9.84
CA GLN A 99 38.71 11.33 -9.66
C GLN A 99 40.03 11.20 -8.86
N LYS A 100 40.08 10.35 -7.83
CA LYS A 100 41.31 10.09 -7.09
C LYS A 100 42.41 9.54 -7.99
N LEU A 101 42.07 8.62 -8.89
CA LEU A 101 43.00 8.02 -9.85
C LEU A 101 43.46 9.05 -10.89
N ALA A 102 42.54 9.84 -11.43
CA ALA A 102 42.83 10.89 -12.40
C ALA A 102 43.76 11.97 -11.81
N LEU A 103 43.44 12.49 -10.61
CA LEU A 103 44.24 13.50 -9.93
C LEU A 103 45.66 13.01 -9.61
N LYS A 104 45.80 11.75 -9.18
CA LYS A 104 47.11 11.16 -8.86
C LYS A 104 48.03 11.01 -10.07
N ASN A 105 47.46 10.85 -11.26
CA ASN A 105 48.21 10.69 -12.51
C ASN A 105 48.23 11.98 -13.34
N GLU A 106 47.71 13.09 -12.81
CA GLU A 106 47.62 14.37 -13.50
C GLU A 106 46.87 14.30 -14.85
N LEU A 107 45.86 13.42 -14.91
CA LEU A 107 45.09 13.15 -16.13
C LEU A 107 43.69 13.77 -16.06
N PRO A 108 43.09 14.13 -17.21
CA PRO A 108 41.67 14.43 -17.30
C PRO A 108 40.79 13.26 -16.83
N LEU A 109 39.62 13.58 -16.28
CA LEU A 109 38.59 12.61 -15.93
C LEU A 109 37.45 12.68 -16.94
N HIS A 110 37.05 11.52 -17.43
CA HIS A 110 35.89 11.33 -18.29
C HIS A 110 34.89 10.39 -17.60
N VAL A 111 33.61 10.59 -17.88
CA VAL A 111 32.53 9.69 -17.50
C VAL A 111 31.87 9.21 -18.77
N CYS A 112 31.57 7.92 -18.88
CA CYS A 112 30.66 7.43 -19.90
C CYS A 112 29.52 6.62 -19.30
N PHE A 113 28.36 6.74 -19.91
CA PHE A 113 27.24 5.81 -19.72
C PHE A 113 26.98 5.12 -21.05
N ASN A 114 26.92 3.78 -21.05
CA ASN A 114 26.61 3.01 -22.25
C ASN A 114 25.15 2.56 -22.25
N LEU A 115 24.32 3.25 -23.01
CA LEU A 115 22.90 3.00 -23.13
C LEU A 115 22.63 1.81 -24.06
N VAL A 116 21.98 0.77 -23.53
CA VAL A 116 21.47 -0.35 -24.32
C VAL A 116 20.09 0.01 -24.90
N PRO A 117 19.74 -0.42 -26.12
CA PRO A 117 18.45 -0.09 -26.74
C PRO A 117 17.25 -0.75 -26.04
N LYS A 118 17.50 -1.89 -25.37
CA LYS A 118 16.55 -2.64 -24.54
C LYS A 118 17.29 -3.25 -23.34
N PHE A 119 16.63 -3.33 -22.18
CA PHE A 119 17.19 -3.96 -20.98
C PHE A 119 16.13 -4.78 -20.24
N LEU A 120 16.22 -6.12 -20.34
CA LEU A 120 15.23 -7.04 -19.73
C LEU A 120 13.79 -6.63 -20.11
N GLU A 121 12.88 -6.60 -19.13
CA GLU A 121 11.48 -6.17 -19.27
C GLU A 121 11.29 -4.66 -19.01
N ALA A 122 12.35 -3.86 -19.03
CA ALA A 122 12.24 -2.42 -18.81
C ALA A 122 11.42 -1.76 -19.92
N THR A 123 10.37 -1.06 -19.51
CA THR A 123 9.52 -0.21 -20.35
C THR A 123 10.01 1.23 -20.43
N ILE A 124 9.37 2.05 -21.26
CA ILE A 124 9.73 3.48 -21.44
C ILE A 124 9.71 4.27 -20.13
N ARG A 125 8.83 3.92 -19.18
CA ARG A 125 8.80 4.47 -17.80
C ARG A 125 10.19 4.46 -17.15
N HIS A 126 10.90 3.34 -17.25
CA HIS A 126 12.19 3.14 -16.59
C HIS A 126 13.29 3.95 -17.26
N PHE A 127 13.32 3.93 -18.58
CA PHE A 127 14.29 4.69 -19.35
C PHE A 127 14.10 6.19 -19.19
N LYS A 128 12.87 6.72 -19.22
CA LYS A 128 12.59 8.13 -18.94
C LYS A 128 13.08 8.53 -17.54
N PHE A 129 12.83 7.70 -16.52
CA PHE A 129 13.30 7.95 -15.15
C PHE A 129 14.84 7.98 -15.06
N MET A 130 15.52 7.02 -15.69
CA MET A 130 16.98 6.95 -15.73
C MET A 130 17.60 8.12 -16.51
N LEU A 131 17.10 8.40 -17.71
CA LEU A 131 17.64 9.43 -18.62
C LEU A 131 17.53 10.83 -18.02
N LYS A 132 16.40 11.16 -17.38
CA LYS A 132 16.26 12.43 -16.63
C LYS A 132 17.30 12.55 -15.50
N GLY A 133 17.72 11.43 -14.89
CA GLY A 133 18.85 11.44 -13.94
C GLY A 133 20.22 11.64 -14.61
N LEU A 134 20.42 11.07 -15.79
CA LEU A 134 21.64 11.27 -16.59
C LEU A 134 21.77 12.71 -17.11
N GLU A 135 20.65 13.39 -17.39
CA GLU A 135 20.63 14.82 -17.70
C GLU A 135 21.25 15.66 -16.57
N GLU A 136 20.85 15.41 -15.32
CA GLU A 136 21.45 16.07 -14.15
C GLU A 136 22.95 15.74 -14.01
N VAL A 137 23.33 14.49 -14.25
CA VAL A 137 24.75 14.06 -14.22
C VAL A 137 25.57 14.82 -15.27
N ALA A 138 25.08 14.94 -16.50
CA ALA A 138 25.77 15.66 -17.57
C ALA A 138 25.99 17.13 -17.21
N GLN A 139 24.94 17.81 -16.73
CA GLN A 139 24.99 19.21 -16.29
C GLN A 139 25.95 19.43 -15.12
N GLU A 140 26.01 18.49 -14.18
CA GLU A 140 26.92 18.60 -13.04
C GLU A 140 28.37 18.27 -13.41
N CYS A 141 28.60 17.32 -14.32
CA CYS A 141 29.93 17.03 -14.87
C CYS A 141 30.53 18.27 -15.56
N GLU A 142 29.73 18.99 -16.36
CA GLU A 142 30.15 20.24 -17.01
C GLU A 142 30.64 21.29 -15.98
N LYS A 143 29.86 21.53 -14.93
CA LYS A 143 30.23 22.45 -13.83
C LYS A 143 31.53 22.04 -13.13
N LEU A 144 31.84 20.75 -13.11
CA LEU A 144 33.05 20.17 -12.51
C LEU A 144 34.22 20.04 -13.49
N ASN A 145 34.13 20.54 -14.73
CA ASN A 145 35.16 20.36 -15.76
C ASN A 145 35.46 18.87 -16.04
N ILE A 146 34.40 18.05 -16.11
CA ILE A 146 34.46 16.61 -16.38
C ILE A 146 33.58 16.33 -17.59
N GLN A 147 34.09 15.56 -18.54
CA GLN A 147 33.35 15.26 -19.77
C GLN A 147 32.41 14.08 -19.55
N PHE A 148 31.14 14.21 -19.93
CA PHE A 148 30.15 13.14 -19.89
C PHE A 148 29.83 12.65 -21.31
N HIS A 149 30.04 11.36 -21.55
CA HIS A 149 29.84 10.71 -22.85
C HIS A 149 28.67 9.73 -22.78
N LEU A 150 27.67 9.90 -23.64
CA LEU A 150 26.59 8.92 -23.81
C LEU A 150 26.89 8.00 -25.00
N LEU A 151 27.33 6.78 -24.71
CA LEU A 151 27.56 5.73 -25.71
C LEU A 151 26.26 4.94 -25.92
N ARG A 152 26.07 4.32 -27.08
CA ARG A 152 24.85 3.57 -27.42
C ARG A 152 25.17 2.21 -28.03
N GLY A 153 24.51 1.15 -27.56
CA GLY A 153 24.70 -0.22 -28.06
C GLY A 153 25.47 -1.10 -27.08
N ASN A 154 26.42 -1.89 -27.58
CA ASN A 154 27.11 -2.91 -26.79
C ASN A 154 28.33 -2.35 -26.04
N ALA A 155 28.31 -2.42 -24.71
CA ALA A 155 29.42 -1.95 -23.87
C ALA A 155 30.75 -2.66 -24.16
N ALA A 156 30.73 -3.95 -24.50
CA ALA A 156 31.93 -4.74 -24.81
C ALA A 156 32.65 -4.29 -26.09
N GLN A 157 31.96 -3.52 -26.95
CA GLN A 157 32.56 -2.89 -28.13
C GLN A 157 32.87 -1.42 -27.84
N ASN A 158 31.85 -0.67 -27.41
CA ASN A 158 31.93 0.79 -27.26
C ASN A 158 32.95 1.25 -26.22
N VAL A 159 33.01 0.60 -25.05
CA VAL A 159 33.93 1.03 -23.98
C VAL A 159 35.39 0.77 -24.38
N PRO A 160 35.79 -0.43 -24.85
CA PRO A 160 37.15 -0.65 -25.37
C PRO A 160 37.52 0.21 -26.58
N GLU A 161 36.59 0.44 -27.51
CA GLU A 161 36.82 1.34 -28.65
C GLU A 161 37.07 2.77 -28.19
N PHE A 162 36.27 3.28 -27.25
CA PHE A 162 36.49 4.59 -26.63
C PHE A 162 37.87 4.66 -25.97
N VAL A 163 38.25 3.62 -25.22
CA VAL A 163 39.56 3.54 -24.55
C VAL A 163 40.71 3.61 -25.55
N LYS A 164 40.64 2.83 -26.64
CA LYS A 164 41.67 2.81 -27.70
C LYS A 164 41.73 4.14 -28.45
N LYS A 165 40.59 4.64 -28.92
CA LYS A 165 40.47 5.88 -29.70
C LYS A 165 41.03 7.08 -28.96
N HIS A 166 40.70 7.19 -27.67
CA HIS A 166 41.06 8.34 -26.85
C HIS A 166 42.29 8.12 -25.95
N LYS A 167 43.00 6.98 -26.10
CA LYS A 167 44.18 6.63 -25.31
C LYS A 167 43.94 6.75 -23.80
N ILE A 168 42.81 6.23 -23.34
CA ILE A 168 42.45 6.20 -21.91
C ILE A 168 43.40 5.25 -21.18
N GLY A 169 43.89 5.71 -20.03
CA GLY A 169 44.91 5.01 -19.25
C GLY A 169 44.37 4.10 -18.17
N GLY A 170 43.11 4.27 -17.74
CA GLY A 170 42.47 3.42 -16.74
C GLY A 170 40.96 3.54 -16.79
N VAL A 171 40.27 2.44 -16.48
CA VAL A 171 38.81 2.36 -16.44
C VAL A 171 38.35 2.01 -15.03
N VAL A 172 37.38 2.75 -14.53
CA VAL A 172 36.67 2.48 -13.28
C VAL A 172 35.22 2.16 -13.61
N CYS A 173 34.62 1.13 -13.01
CA CYS A 173 33.19 0.86 -13.11
C CYS A 173 32.55 0.69 -11.72
N ASP A 174 31.24 0.90 -11.63
CA ASP A 174 30.46 0.59 -10.43
C ASP A 174 30.09 -0.92 -10.37
N PHE A 175 29.45 -1.32 -9.27
CA PHE A 175 29.15 -2.72 -8.98
C PHE A 175 27.65 -3.04 -9.03
N SER A 176 27.31 -4.11 -9.76
CA SER A 176 26.02 -4.77 -9.70
C SER A 176 26.22 -6.29 -9.64
N PRO A 177 25.54 -7.03 -8.75
CA PRO A 177 25.66 -8.49 -8.66
C PRO A 177 24.87 -9.23 -9.73
N LEU A 178 24.07 -8.54 -10.53
CA LEU A 178 23.18 -9.18 -11.50
C LEU A 178 23.96 -9.79 -12.67
N ARG A 179 23.43 -10.90 -13.20
CA ARG A 179 24.06 -11.72 -14.26
C ARG A 179 24.43 -10.89 -15.49
N VAL A 180 23.54 -10.01 -15.96
CA VAL A 180 23.74 -9.20 -17.17
C VAL A 180 24.85 -8.15 -16.98
N PRO A 181 24.79 -7.26 -15.96
CA PRO A 181 25.89 -6.34 -15.65
C PRO A 181 27.24 -7.03 -15.39
N MET A 182 27.26 -8.13 -14.64
CA MET A 182 28.49 -8.89 -14.41
C MET A 182 29.09 -9.41 -15.72
N LYS A 183 28.25 -9.92 -16.63
CA LYS A 183 28.68 -10.33 -17.97
C LYS A 183 29.24 -9.16 -18.78
N TRP A 184 28.62 -7.98 -18.75
CA TRP A 184 29.17 -6.81 -19.44
C TRP A 184 30.56 -6.44 -18.93
N VAL A 185 30.76 -6.45 -17.61
CA VAL A 185 32.07 -6.17 -17.01
C VAL A 185 33.11 -7.21 -17.44
N ASP A 186 32.76 -8.49 -17.43
CA ASP A 186 33.65 -9.57 -17.89
C ASP A 186 33.99 -9.46 -19.39
N ASP A 187 33.02 -9.11 -20.22
CA ASP A 187 33.23 -8.96 -21.67
C ASP A 187 34.10 -7.72 -21.97
N VAL A 188 33.84 -6.59 -21.29
CA VAL A 188 34.69 -5.38 -21.39
C VAL A 188 36.11 -5.70 -20.91
N LYS A 189 36.27 -6.38 -19.78
CA LYS A 189 37.59 -6.82 -19.27
C LYS A 189 38.39 -7.57 -20.33
N LYS A 190 37.75 -8.51 -21.05
CA LYS A 190 38.41 -9.32 -22.09
C LYS A 190 38.77 -8.51 -23.34
N ALA A 191 38.01 -7.47 -23.65
CA ALA A 191 38.17 -6.67 -24.86
C ALA A 191 39.07 -5.42 -24.67
N LEU A 192 39.30 -5.01 -23.42
CA LEU A 192 40.23 -3.92 -23.08
C LEU A 192 41.68 -4.28 -23.44
N PRO A 193 42.50 -3.29 -23.81
CA PRO A 193 43.95 -3.49 -23.93
C PRO A 193 44.54 -3.99 -22.60
N MET A 194 45.50 -4.93 -22.67
CA MET A 194 46.04 -5.62 -21.49
C MET A 194 46.73 -4.67 -20.50
N GLU A 195 47.25 -3.55 -21.00
CA GLU A 195 47.91 -2.50 -20.25
C GLU A 195 46.96 -1.54 -19.51
N VAL A 196 45.65 -1.59 -19.80
CA VAL A 196 44.67 -0.68 -19.20
C VAL A 196 44.05 -1.30 -17.94
N PRO A 197 44.32 -0.77 -16.74
CA PRO A 197 43.67 -1.26 -15.52
C PRO A 197 42.14 -1.06 -15.55
N LEU A 198 41.40 -2.11 -15.20
CA LEU A 198 39.97 -2.07 -14.93
C LEU A 198 39.72 -2.27 -13.43
N CYS A 199 39.19 -1.24 -12.78
CA CYS A 199 38.84 -1.26 -11.36
C CYS A 199 37.33 -1.23 -11.19
N GLN A 200 36.78 -2.12 -10.37
CA GLN A 200 35.38 -2.10 -9.99
C GLN A 200 35.23 -1.61 -8.54
N VAL A 201 34.26 -0.72 -8.32
CA VAL A 201 34.01 -0.11 -7.00
C VAL A 201 32.59 -0.40 -6.56
N ASP A 202 32.42 -0.89 -5.33
CA ASP A 202 31.10 -0.95 -4.70
C ASP A 202 30.70 0.44 -4.20
N ALA A 203 29.92 1.13 -5.03
CA ALA A 203 29.35 2.46 -4.77
C ALA A 203 27.88 2.40 -4.33
N HIS A 204 27.30 1.21 -4.30
CA HIS A 204 25.90 0.99 -4.00
C HIS A 204 25.68 0.54 -2.55
N ASN A 205 26.56 -0.31 -2.03
CA ASN A 205 26.51 -0.82 -0.66
C ASN A 205 27.33 0.05 0.30
N ILE A 206 26.89 0.13 1.56
CA ILE A 206 27.66 0.82 2.59
C ILE A 206 28.92 0.01 2.84
N VAL A 207 28.77 -1.29 3.10
CA VAL A 207 29.87 -2.24 3.19
C VAL A 207 29.96 -3.00 1.86
N PRO A 208 31.12 -3.02 1.17
CA PRO A 208 31.24 -3.71 -0.11
C PRO A 208 30.83 -5.18 0.00
N VAL A 209 30.10 -5.72 -0.98
CA VAL A 209 29.49 -7.05 -0.86
C VAL A 209 30.51 -8.16 -0.54
N TRP A 210 31.71 -8.07 -1.13
CA TRP A 210 32.82 -9.01 -0.94
C TRP A 210 33.58 -8.80 0.38
N VAL A 211 33.34 -7.69 1.09
CA VAL A 211 33.84 -7.45 2.44
C VAL A 211 32.83 -7.88 3.48
N THR A 212 31.54 -7.69 3.21
CA THR A 212 30.44 -8.02 4.12
C THR A 212 30.42 -9.51 4.48
N SER A 213 30.57 -10.39 3.49
CA SER A 213 30.71 -11.83 3.71
C SER A 213 31.46 -12.47 2.55
N GLU A 214 32.20 -13.54 2.83
CA GLU A 214 32.92 -14.36 1.83
C GLU A 214 32.03 -15.45 1.21
N LYS A 215 30.75 -15.52 1.63
CA LYS A 215 29.80 -16.53 1.17
C LYS A 215 28.37 -16.02 1.16
N LEU A 216 27.50 -16.82 0.56
CA LEU A 216 26.05 -16.68 0.64
C LEU A 216 25.58 -16.78 2.09
N GLU A 217 24.82 -15.78 2.55
CA GLU A 217 24.25 -15.74 3.90
C GLU A 217 22.85 -16.33 3.95
N TYR A 218 22.59 -17.19 4.95
CA TYR A 218 21.34 -17.92 5.03
C TYR A 218 20.14 -16.99 5.26
N ALA A 219 20.28 -15.99 6.15
CA ALA A 219 19.19 -15.11 6.56
C ALA A 219 19.70 -13.78 7.11
N ALA A 220 18.79 -12.82 7.31
CA ALA A 220 19.11 -11.52 7.89
C ALA A 220 19.86 -11.64 9.24
N ARG A 221 19.53 -12.64 10.07
CA ARG A 221 20.23 -12.87 11.34
C ARG A 221 21.72 -13.20 11.20
N THR A 222 22.15 -13.82 10.09
CA THR A 222 23.54 -14.25 9.91
C THR A 222 24.39 -13.15 9.30
N ILE A 223 23.83 -12.34 8.38
CA ILE A 223 24.55 -11.20 7.79
C ILE A 223 24.58 -9.96 8.68
N ARG A 224 23.56 -9.74 9.53
CA ARG A 224 23.41 -8.52 10.34
C ARG A 224 24.65 -8.18 11.16
N ASN A 225 25.19 -9.17 11.87
CA ASN A 225 26.38 -8.95 12.70
C ASN A 225 27.60 -8.62 11.84
N LYS A 226 27.74 -9.24 10.66
CA LYS A 226 28.86 -8.97 9.75
C LYS A 226 28.82 -7.57 9.18
N VAL A 227 27.64 -7.11 8.76
CA VAL A 227 27.41 -5.72 8.35
C VAL A 227 27.73 -4.78 9.50
N ASN A 228 27.11 -4.98 10.66
CA ASN A 228 27.25 -4.09 11.82
C ASN A 228 28.70 -3.95 12.30
N ASN A 229 29.46 -5.05 12.32
CA ASN A 229 30.88 -5.03 12.68
C ASN A 229 31.73 -4.18 11.71
N ASN A 230 31.29 -4.04 10.46
CA ASN A 230 31.96 -3.24 9.44
C ASN A 230 31.44 -1.79 9.34
N LEU A 231 30.25 -1.47 9.90
CA LEU A 231 29.65 -0.15 9.75
C LEU A 231 30.53 0.98 10.29
N SER A 232 31.23 0.78 11.41
CA SER A 232 32.15 1.81 11.95
C SER A 232 33.28 2.18 10.99
N THR A 233 33.67 1.25 10.12
CA THR A 233 34.74 1.46 9.12
C THR A 233 34.22 2.10 7.84
N PHE A 234 33.01 1.73 7.42
CA PHE A 234 32.50 2.04 6.08
C PHE A 234 31.37 3.08 6.05
N LEU A 235 30.57 3.22 7.10
CA LEU A 235 29.53 4.25 7.23
C LEU A 235 30.15 5.59 7.62
N THR A 236 30.95 6.12 6.71
CA THR A 236 31.64 7.40 6.84
C THR A 236 30.87 8.51 6.12
N PRO A 237 31.13 9.78 6.42
CA PRO A 237 30.80 10.88 5.51
C PRO A 237 31.48 10.72 4.15
N PHE A 238 31.03 11.51 3.17
CA PHE A 238 31.62 11.56 1.83
C PHE A 238 32.43 12.84 1.65
N PRO A 239 33.65 12.78 1.10
CA PRO A 239 34.36 13.98 0.65
C PRO A 239 33.69 14.58 -0.60
N PRO A 240 33.98 15.84 -0.95
CA PRO A 240 33.43 16.43 -2.16
C PRO A 240 34.17 15.91 -3.40
N LEU A 241 33.43 15.76 -4.50
CA LEU A 241 34.05 15.88 -5.83
C LEU A 241 34.45 17.33 -6.04
N VAL A 242 35.67 17.55 -6.51
CA VAL A 242 36.19 18.88 -6.80
C VAL A 242 36.10 19.17 -8.29
N LYS A 243 36.13 20.45 -8.67
CA LYS A 243 36.32 20.82 -10.08
C LYS A 243 37.65 20.24 -10.54
N HIS A 244 37.62 19.45 -11.61
CA HIS A 244 38.78 18.72 -12.08
C HIS A 244 39.80 19.70 -12.69
N PRO A 245 41.06 19.72 -12.23
CA PRO A 245 42.02 20.73 -12.64
C PRO A 245 42.63 20.46 -14.02
N TYR A 246 42.59 19.22 -14.51
CA TYR A 246 43.18 18.82 -15.79
C TYR A 246 42.11 18.81 -16.89
N ALA A 247 42.20 19.76 -17.82
CA ALA A 247 41.25 19.86 -18.92
C ALA A 247 41.39 18.70 -19.91
N ALA A 248 40.25 18.18 -20.38
CA ALA A 248 40.22 17.12 -21.37
C ALA A 248 40.81 17.57 -22.71
N SER A 249 41.60 16.69 -23.36
CA SER A 249 42.15 16.95 -24.69
C SER A 249 41.12 16.79 -25.83
N PHE A 250 39.91 16.33 -25.49
CA PHE A 250 38.78 16.18 -26.40
C PHE A 250 37.48 16.39 -25.62
N GLN A 251 36.46 16.95 -26.28
CA GLN A 251 35.17 17.23 -25.68
C GLN A 251 34.18 16.09 -25.96
N ALA A 252 33.17 15.95 -25.11
CA ALA A 252 32.02 15.10 -25.38
C ALA A 252 31.09 15.74 -26.42
N GLU A 253 30.45 14.91 -27.24
CA GLU A 253 29.40 15.37 -28.13
C GLU A 253 28.15 15.79 -27.34
N PRO A 254 27.47 16.89 -27.71
CA PRO A 254 26.21 17.27 -27.09
C PRO A 254 25.15 16.15 -27.19
N VAL A 255 24.47 15.87 -26.08
CA VAL A 255 23.44 14.83 -26.04
C VAL A 255 22.07 15.42 -26.42
N ASN A 256 21.49 14.93 -27.52
CA ASN A 256 20.09 15.19 -27.86
C ASN A 256 19.17 14.19 -27.13
N TRP A 257 18.73 14.54 -25.92
CA TRP A 257 17.92 13.66 -25.06
C TRP A 257 16.59 13.21 -25.69
N PRO A 258 15.79 14.07 -26.35
CA PRO A 258 14.60 13.61 -27.08
C PRO A 258 14.91 12.52 -28.11
N GLN A 259 15.95 12.72 -28.93
CA GLN A 259 16.35 11.71 -29.93
C GLN A 259 16.87 10.42 -29.29
N VAL A 260 17.51 10.51 -28.11
CA VAL A 260 17.88 9.31 -27.34
C VAL A 260 16.64 8.51 -26.97
N VAL A 261 15.62 9.17 -26.41
CA VAL A 261 14.36 8.54 -26.01
C VAL A 261 13.64 7.90 -27.21
N ASP A 262 13.63 8.58 -28.36
CA ASP A 262 13.00 8.08 -29.57
C ASP A 262 13.71 6.84 -30.14
N SER A 263 15.03 6.72 -29.93
CA SER A 263 15.83 5.58 -30.39
C SER A 263 15.66 4.29 -29.57
N LEU A 264 14.91 4.31 -28.45
CA LEU A 264 14.75 3.15 -27.57
C LEU A 264 13.77 2.11 -28.15
N GLU A 265 14.17 0.84 -28.07
CA GLU A 265 13.43 -0.35 -28.54
C GLU A 265 12.73 -1.06 -27.39
N VAL A 266 11.91 -0.31 -26.66
CA VAL A 266 11.25 -0.76 -25.43
C VAL A 266 9.74 -0.71 -25.55
N ASP A 267 9.05 -1.45 -24.70
CA ASP A 267 7.62 -1.30 -24.57
C ASP A 267 7.24 0.11 -24.07
N ARG A 268 6.41 0.79 -24.85
CA ARG A 268 5.94 2.16 -24.59
C ARG A 268 4.54 2.24 -23.97
N SER A 269 3.87 1.11 -23.74
CA SER A 269 2.54 1.05 -23.14
C SER A 269 2.53 1.42 -21.65
N VAL A 270 3.68 1.31 -20.97
CA VAL A 270 3.85 1.67 -19.55
C VAL A 270 4.71 2.92 -19.45
N ASP A 271 4.06 4.08 -19.34
CA ASP A 271 4.72 5.39 -19.32
C ASP A 271 5.01 5.92 -17.90
N GLU A 272 5.70 7.07 -17.82
CA GLU A 272 6.15 7.72 -16.59
C GLU A 272 5.05 7.98 -15.56
N VAL A 273 5.48 8.13 -14.30
CA VAL A 273 4.58 8.39 -13.16
C VAL A 273 4.68 9.84 -12.73
N SER A 274 3.56 10.42 -12.27
CA SER A 274 3.50 11.84 -11.91
C SER A 274 4.06 12.15 -10.52
N TRP A 275 4.07 11.19 -9.60
CA TRP A 275 4.45 11.42 -8.20
C TRP A 275 5.96 11.42 -7.95
N ALA A 276 6.77 10.87 -8.87
CA ALA A 276 8.21 10.69 -8.69
C ALA A 276 9.02 11.51 -9.70
N THR A 277 9.64 12.59 -9.22
CA THR A 277 10.59 13.37 -10.01
C THR A 277 11.96 12.65 -10.04
N PRO A 278 12.47 12.22 -11.19
CA PRO A 278 13.77 11.56 -11.27
C PRO A 278 14.93 12.51 -10.96
N GLY A 279 16.13 11.97 -10.82
CA GLY A 279 17.36 12.72 -10.58
C GLY A 279 17.81 12.76 -9.12
N TYR A 280 19.05 13.21 -8.90
CA TYR A 280 19.64 13.33 -7.58
C TYR A 280 18.87 14.32 -6.71
N GLU A 281 18.46 15.47 -7.28
CA GLU A 281 17.65 16.42 -6.53
C GLU A 281 16.29 15.86 -6.13
N GLY A 282 15.64 15.11 -7.03
CA GLY A 282 14.39 14.40 -6.75
C GLY A 282 14.53 13.41 -5.60
N GLY A 283 15.62 12.64 -5.59
CA GLY A 283 15.92 11.69 -4.51
C GLY A 283 16.16 12.39 -3.17
N VAL A 284 16.88 13.51 -3.17
CA VAL A 284 17.14 14.31 -1.96
C VAL A 284 15.84 14.91 -1.41
N LYS A 285 14.98 15.46 -2.27
CA LYS A 285 13.66 16.00 -1.88
C LYS A 285 12.75 14.91 -1.30
N THR A 286 12.79 13.71 -1.87
CA THR A 286 12.04 12.55 -1.35
C THR A 286 12.56 12.11 0.02
N LEU A 287 13.88 12.08 0.22
CA LEU A 287 14.49 11.80 1.52
C LEU A 287 14.10 12.84 2.57
N GLN A 288 14.19 14.12 2.22
CA GLN A 288 13.79 15.23 3.09
C GLN A 288 12.32 15.10 3.51
N SER A 289 11.43 14.89 2.53
CA SER A 289 10.01 14.64 2.78
C SER A 289 9.76 13.44 3.70
N PHE A 290 10.54 12.36 3.55
CA PHE A 290 10.45 11.20 4.44
C PHE A 290 10.85 11.55 5.87
N VAL A 291 12.01 12.16 6.05
CA VAL A 291 12.56 12.50 7.37
C VAL A 291 11.65 13.49 8.09
N ASP A 292 11.19 14.52 7.40
CA ASP A 292 10.41 15.60 8.00
C ASP A 292 8.97 15.15 8.34
N LYS A 293 8.35 14.30 7.51
CA LYS A 293 6.90 14.02 7.60
C LYS A 293 6.54 12.59 8.00
N ARG A 294 7.39 11.59 7.73
CA ARG A 294 7.01 10.16 7.78
C ARG A 294 7.89 9.31 8.67
N LEU A 295 9.16 9.67 8.88
CA LEU A 295 10.10 8.91 9.69
C LEU A 295 9.56 8.65 11.10
N GLY A 296 8.94 9.65 11.74
CA GLY A 296 8.35 9.48 13.08
C GLY A 296 7.33 8.35 13.19
N LYS A 297 6.59 8.02 12.12
CA LYS A 297 5.60 6.93 12.09
C LYS A 297 6.06 5.66 11.36
N PHE A 298 7.28 5.64 10.82
CA PHE A 298 7.77 4.54 9.99
C PHE A 298 7.70 3.18 10.70
N ASN A 299 8.23 3.04 11.92
CA ASN A 299 8.22 1.77 12.65
C ASN A 299 6.79 1.20 12.79
N ALA A 300 5.87 2.03 13.29
CA ALA A 300 4.51 1.62 13.60
C ALA A 300 3.63 1.38 12.36
N LYS A 301 3.91 2.06 11.24
CA LYS A 301 3.01 2.11 10.06
C LYS A 301 3.60 1.55 8.77
N ARG A 302 4.86 1.13 8.69
CA ARG A 302 5.47 0.58 7.46
C ARG A 302 4.80 -0.66 6.88
N ASN A 303 4.05 -1.41 7.69
CA ASN A 303 3.30 -2.60 7.24
C ASN A 303 1.82 -2.30 6.98
N ASP A 304 1.44 -1.02 7.02
CA ASP A 304 0.06 -0.57 6.85
C ASP A 304 -0.10 0.10 5.47
N PRO A 305 -0.58 -0.62 4.44
CA PRO A 305 -0.65 -0.08 3.09
C PRO A 305 -1.64 1.09 2.94
N THR A 306 -2.48 1.34 3.95
CA THR A 306 -3.41 2.48 3.98
C THR A 306 -2.73 3.76 4.47
N GLU A 307 -1.46 3.67 4.90
CA GLU A 307 -0.71 4.76 5.48
C GLU A 307 0.51 5.09 4.62
N ASN A 308 0.61 6.35 4.21
CA ASN A 308 1.83 6.84 3.61
C ASN A 308 2.93 7.01 4.67
N ALA A 309 3.55 5.90 5.06
CA ALA A 309 4.60 5.85 6.09
C ALA A 309 5.98 5.50 5.54
N LEU A 310 6.07 4.92 4.33
CA LEU A 310 7.33 4.51 3.72
C LEU A 310 8.16 5.72 3.26
N SER A 311 9.46 5.49 3.01
CA SER A 311 10.35 6.52 2.48
C SER A 311 10.02 6.91 1.05
N ASN A 312 9.51 5.95 0.28
CA ASN A 312 9.35 6.00 -1.18
C ASN A 312 10.66 6.11 -1.96
N LEU A 313 11.82 5.89 -1.32
CA LEU A 313 13.14 6.09 -1.95
C LEU A 313 13.58 4.98 -2.92
N SER A 314 12.86 3.85 -3.01
CA SER A 314 13.31 2.69 -3.77
C SER A 314 13.56 2.95 -5.26
N PRO A 315 12.79 3.79 -6.01
CA PRO A 315 13.15 4.15 -7.38
C PRO A 315 14.51 4.84 -7.49
N TRP A 316 14.79 5.81 -6.62
CA TRP A 316 16.06 6.54 -6.64
C TRP A 316 17.23 5.69 -6.13
N PHE A 317 16.99 4.76 -5.21
CA PHE A 317 18.00 3.79 -4.81
C PHE A 317 18.32 2.84 -5.96
N HIS A 318 17.31 2.30 -6.65
CA HIS A 318 17.51 1.37 -7.78
C HIS A 318 18.38 1.96 -8.89
N PHE A 319 18.05 3.16 -9.37
CA PHE A 319 18.84 3.86 -10.39
C PHE A 319 20.09 4.53 -9.83
N GLY A 320 20.36 4.39 -8.52
CA GLY A 320 21.51 5.01 -7.87
C GLY A 320 21.52 6.54 -7.99
N GLN A 321 20.36 7.17 -8.08
CA GLN A 321 20.22 8.63 -8.14
C GLN A 321 20.39 9.27 -6.75
N ILE A 322 20.24 8.51 -5.66
CA ILE A 322 20.66 8.91 -4.32
C ILE A 322 21.37 7.76 -3.60
N SER A 323 22.42 8.09 -2.85
CA SER A 323 23.16 7.11 -2.06
C SER A 323 22.36 6.64 -0.84
N VAL A 324 22.21 5.33 -0.69
CA VAL A 324 21.64 4.74 0.53
C VAL A 324 22.48 5.10 1.76
N GLN A 325 23.81 5.13 1.62
CA GLN A 325 24.72 5.56 2.69
C GLN A 325 24.42 7.00 3.12
N ARG A 326 24.19 7.92 2.18
CA ARG A 326 23.77 9.30 2.48
C ARG A 326 22.45 9.31 3.25
N SER A 327 21.43 8.59 2.78
CA SER A 327 20.14 8.50 3.46
C SER A 327 20.27 7.96 4.89
N ILE A 328 21.14 6.98 5.13
CA ILE A 328 21.40 6.44 6.47
C ILE A 328 22.11 7.46 7.36
N LEU A 329 23.12 8.18 6.87
CA LEU A 329 23.75 9.26 7.64
C LEU A 329 22.74 10.31 8.08
N THR A 330 21.84 10.70 7.17
CA THR A 330 20.75 11.65 7.45
C THR A 330 19.76 11.09 8.48
N VAL A 331 19.22 9.89 8.26
CA VAL A 331 18.20 9.31 9.15
C VAL A 331 18.78 9.06 10.56
N LYS A 332 20.05 8.67 10.68
CA LYS A 332 20.70 8.45 11.97
C LYS A 332 20.82 9.71 12.83
N SER A 333 20.87 10.91 12.24
CA SER A 333 20.89 12.16 13.04
C SER A 333 19.59 12.37 13.83
N TYR A 334 18.49 11.72 13.41
CA TYR A 334 17.19 11.74 14.09
C TYR A 334 17.02 10.63 15.13
N GLY A 335 18.07 9.83 15.40
CA GLY A 335 18.00 8.68 16.31
C GLY A 335 17.57 9.03 17.74
N LYS A 336 17.84 10.25 18.22
CA LYS A 336 17.36 10.73 19.53
C LYS A 336 15.85 10.97 19.56
N LYS A 337 15.25 11.36 18.42
CA LYS A 337 13.83 11.73 18.31
C LYS A 337 12.97 10.53 17.91
N PHE A 338 13.47 9.68 17.02
CA PHE A 338 12.72 8.59 16.39
C PHE A 338 13.50 7.27 16.39
N SER A 339 14.06 6.88 17.54
CA SER A 339 15.00 5.74 17.68
C SER A 339 14.52 4.45 17.02
N GLU A 340 13.29 4.02 17.28
CA GLU A 340 12.73 2.79 16.73
C GLU A 340 12.53 2.84 15.20
N SER A 341 12.07 3.98 14.70
CA SER A 341 11.89 4.20 13.26
C SER A 341 13.22 4.27 12.53
N VAL A 342 14.23 4.90 13.14
CA VAL A 342 15.60 4.93 12.61
C VAL A 342 16.19 3.52 12.58
N ALA A 343 16.06 2.76 13.66
CA ALA A 343 16.53 1.37 13.72
C ALA A 343 15.84 0.49 12.67
N SER A 344 14.53 0.61 12.53
CA SER A 344 13.75 -0.11 11.52
C SER A 344 14.14 0.26 10.10
N PHE A 345 14.35 1.55 9.82
CA PHE A 345 14.81 1.98 8.50
C PHE A 345 16.21 1.46 8.20
N CYS A 346 17.12 1.46 9.17
CA CYS A 346 18.47 0.91 9.00
C CYS A 346 18.45 -0.61 8.76
N GLU A 347 17.58 -1.36 9.43
CA GLU A 347 17.42 -2.81 9.17
C GLU A 347 17.00 -3.07 7.71
N GLU A 348 16.00 -2.34 7.20
CA GLU A 348 15.52 -2.54 5.83
C GLU A 348 16.54 -2.03 4.78
N ALA A 349 17.05 -0.81 4.94
CA ALA A 349 17.89 -0.16 3.94
C ALA A 349 19.36 -0.61 3.96
N ILE A 350 19.84 -1.20 5.07
CA ILE A 350 21.18 -1.77 5.17
C ILE A 350 21.11 -3.29 5.14
N VAL A 351 20.55 -3.92 6.18
CA VAL A 351 20.68 -5.37 6.38
C VAL A 351 19.92 -6.14 5.32
N ARG A 352 18.64 -5.80 5.08
CA ARG A 352 17.82 -6.51 4.08
C ARG A 352 18.31 -6.23 2.66
N ARG A 353 18.60 -4.96 2.35
CA ARG A 353 19.09 -4.56 1.02
C ARG A 353 20.43 -5.20 0.66
N GLU A 354 21.42 -5.14 1.55
CA GLU A 354 22.76 -5.70 1.30
C GLU A 354 22.75 -7.24 1.36
N LEU A 355 21.79 -7.86 2.05
CA LEU A 355 21.53 -9.29 1.93
C LEU A 355 21.05 -9.66 0.52
N SER A 356 20.24 -8.81 -0.11
CA SER A 356 19.82 -9.07 -1.49
C SER A 356 20.99 -9.05 -2.46
N ASP A 357 21.89 -8.06 -2.33
CA ASP A 357 23.13 -8.00 -3.10
C ASP A 357 24.03 -9.22 -2.83
N ASN A 358 24.16 -9.65 -1.55
CA ASN A 358 24.88 -10.87 -1.18
C ASN A 358 24.28 -12.12 -1.86
N PHE A 359 22.95 -12.24 -1.88
CA PHE A 359 22.27 -13.38 -2.48
C PHE A 359 22.54 -13.45 -3.99
N CYS A 360 22.29 -12.36 -4.72
CA CYS A 360 22.53 -12.32 -6.17
C CYS A 360 24.02 -12.48 -6.52
N PHE A 361 24.94 -12.01 -5.67
CA PHE A 361 26.37 -12.12 -5.91
C PHE A 361 26.89 -13.56 -5.79
N TYR A 362 26.44 -14.29 -4.75
CA TYR A 362 26.93 -15.65 -4.48
C TYR A 362 26.08 -16.76 -5.11
N ASN A 363 24.86 -16.46 -5.56
CA ASN A 363 23.95 -17.44 -6.15
C ASN A 363 23.64 -17.11 -7.61
N LYS A 364 24.24 -17.85 -8.55
CA LYS A 364 24.01 -17.66 -10.00
C LYS A 364 22.57 -17.95 -10.44
N ASN A 365 21.83 -18.69 -9.61
CA ASN A 365 20.43 -19.07 -9.82
C ASN A 365 19.47 -18.19 -8.99
N TYR A 366 19.82 -16.92 -8.77
CA TYR A 366 19.04 -16.02 -7.92
C TYR A 366 17.60 -15.75 -8.39
N ASP A 367 17.27 -16.11 -9.63
CA ASP A 367 16.01 -15.87 -10.33
C ASP A 367 15.23 -17.16 -10.67
N ASN A 368 15.64 -18.31 -10.12
CA ASN A 368 14.96 -19.58 -10.36
C ASN A 368 15.02 -20.51 -9.13
N LEU A 369 14.19 -21.56 -9.10
CA LEU A 369 14.08 -22.46 -7.93
C LEU A 369 15.36 -23.23 -7.60
N GLN A 370 16.31 -23.38 -8.53
CA GLN A 370 17.61 -23.97 -8.21
C GLN A 370 18.44 -23.07 -7.27
N GLY A 371 18.08 -21.80 -7.14
CA GLY A 371 18.66 -20.89 -6.16
C GLY A 371 18.05 -21.01 -4.75
N ALA A 372 16.96 -21.74 -4.58
CA ALA A 372 16.31 -21.92 -3.28
C ALA A 372 17.05 -22.95 -2.40
N TYR A 373 16.80 -22.91 -1.09
CA TYR A 373 17.33 -23.92 -0.16
C TYR A 373 16.66 -25.28 -0.35
N ASP A 374 17.37 -26.36 0.01
CA ASP A 374 16.88 -27.74 -0.16
C ASP A 374 15.51 -27.99 0.47
N TRP A 375 15.28 -27.46 1.67
CA TRP A 375 13.99 -27.62 2.36
C TRP A 375 12.83 -26.99 1.58
N ALA A 376 13.07 -25.85 0.93
CA ALA A 376 12.07 -25.12 0.19
C ALA A 376 11.80 -25.79 -1.16
N ARG A 377 12.84 -26.26 -1.86
CA ARG A 377 12.66 -27.07 -3.07
C ARG A 377 11.87 -28.34 -2.78
N LYS A 378 12.29 -29.10 -1.77
CA LYS A 378 11.63 -30.33 -1.37
C LYS A 378 10.16 -30.12 -1.03
N THR A 379 9.84 -29.10 -0.22
CA THR A 379 8.44 -28.86 0.17
C THR A 379 7.59 -28.36 -1.01
N LEU A 380 8.16 -27.62 -1.96
CA LEU A 380 7.44 -27.25 -3.17
C LEU A 380 7.23 -28.47 -4.09
N ASP A 381 8.22 -29.36 -4.20
CA ASP A 381 8.16 -30.59 -4.99
C ASP A 381 7.11 -31.56 -4.44
N ASP A 382 7.09 -31.76 -3.12
CA ASP A 382 6.16 -32.64 -2.41
C ASP A 382 4.69 -32.23 -2.69
N HIS A 383 4.43 -30.93 -2.91
CA HIS A 383 3.10 -30.35 -3.10
C HIS A 383 2.75 -30.02 -4.57
N ARG A 384 3.55 -30.46 -5.54
CA ARG A 384 3.31 -30.18 -6.97
C ARG A 384 1.97 -30.69 -7.48
N LYS A 385 1.46 -31.78 -6.92
CA LYS A 385 0.24 -32.45 -7.38
C LYS A 385 -1.03 -31.95 -6.69
N ASP A 386 -0.88 -31.03 -5.73
CA ASP A 386 -2.02 -30.46 -5.02
C ASP A 386 -2.93 -29.71 -5.98
N LYS A 387 -4.23 -29.85 -5.80
CA LYS A 387 -5.21 -29.16 -6.65
C LYS A 387 -5.20 -27.67 -6.30
N ARG A 388 -4.97 -26.82 -7.30
CA ARG A 388 -5.11 -25.36 -7.14
C ARG A 388 -6.59 -25.00 -7.22
N VAL A 389 -7.08 -24.24 -6.23
CA VAL A 389 -8.48 -23.76 -6.20
C VAL A 389 -8.73 -22.79 -7.36
N TYR A 390 -7.77 -21.91 -7.61
CA TYR A 390 -7.75 -20.99 -8.75
C TYR A 390 -6.44 -21.16 -9.52
N CYS A 391 -6.48 -21.01 -10.84
CA CYS A 391 -5.28 -21.08 -11.67
C CYS A 391 -5.38 -20.03 -12.78
N TYR A 392 -4.73 -18.89 -12.59
CA TYR A 392 -4.78 -17.76 -13.52
C TYR A 392 -3.65 -17.82 -14.53
N SER A 393 -3.93 -17.36 -15.75
CA SER A 393 -2.91 -17.03 -16.74
C SER A 393 -2.12 -15.78 -16.31
N ARG A 394 -0.93 -15.60 -16.91
CA ARG A 394 -0.14 -14.38 -16.72
C ARG A 394 -0.92 -13.12 -17.12
N GLU A 395 -1.73 -13.18 -18.17
CA GLU A 395 -2.54 -12.05 -18.64
C GLU A 395 -3.63 -11.66 -17.64
N GLU A 396 -4.33 -12.63 -17.05
CA GLU A 396 -5.32 -12.38 -16.00
C GLU A 396 -4.68 -11.75 -14.76
N LEU A 397 -3.50 -12.25 -14.36
CA LEU A 397 -2.71 -11.66 -13.28
C LEU A 397 -2.25 -10.24 -13.64
N GLU A 398 -1.68 -10.03 -14.82
CA GLU A 398 -1.18 -8.73 -15.28
C GLU A 398 -2.27 -7.66 -15.31
N THR A 399 -3.47 -8.04 -15.77
CA THR A 399 -4.64 -7.17 -15.90
C THR A 399 -5.52 -7.10 -14.64
N ALA A 400 -5.06 -7.67 -13.52
CA ALA A 400 -5.75 -7.64 -12.23
C ALA A 400 -7.18 -8.23 -12.26
N LYS A 401 -7.35 -9.36 -12.96
CA LYS A 401 -8.63 -10.08 -13.12
C LYS A 401 -8.67 -11.35 -12.26
N THR A 402 -8.37 -11.22 -10.98
CA THR A 402 -8.51 -12.32 -10.01
C THR A 402 -9.79 -12.18 -9.20
N HIS A 403 -10.16 -13.21 -8.46
CA HIS A 403 -11.27 -13.18 -7.50
C HIS A 403 -10.96 -12.35 -6.24
N ASP A 404 -9.71 -11.89 -6.04
CA ASP A 404 -9.26 -11.23 -4.81
C ASP A 404 -9.00 -9.74 -5.06
N ASP A 405 -9.89 -8.90 -4.54
CA ASP A 405 -9.82 -7.44 -4.71
C ASP A 405 -8.57 -6.82 -4.08
N LEU A 406 -8.03 -7.39 -2.99
CA LEU A 406 -6.79 -6.91 -2.38
C LEU A 406 -5.60 -7.20 -3.30
N TRP A 407 -5.58 -8.38 -3.90
CA TRP A 407 -4.54 -8.73 -4.88
C TRP A 407 -4.64 -7.86 -6.12
N ASN A 408 -5.85 -7.67 -6.66
CA ASN A 408 -6.11 -6.81 -7.80
C ASN A 408 -5.69 -5.36 -7.51
N SER A 409 -6.01 -4.84 -6.32
CA SER A 409 -5.59 -3.50 -5.89
C SER A 409 -4.07 -3.35 -5.81
N ALA A 410 -3.38 -4.37 -5.28
CA ALA A 410 -1.91 -4.36 -5.22
C ALA A 410 -1.28 -4.34 -6.62
N GLN A 411 -1.79 -5.18 -7.53
CA GLN A 411 -1.36 -5.22 -8.92
C GLN A 411 -1.60 -3.86 -9.61
N LEU A 412 -2.79 -3.28 -9.48
CA LEU A 412 -3.13 -1.98 -10.05
C LEU A 412 -2.27 -0.85 -9.49
N GLN A 413 -1.92 -0.87 -8.19
CA GLN A 413 -0.99 0.09 -7.61
C GLN A 413 0.38 0.01 -8.32
N MET A 414 0.91 -1.19 -8.55
CA MET A 414 2.16 -1.37 -9.26
C MET A 414 2.08 -0.86 -10.70
N VAL A 415 1.00 -1.19 -11.41
CA VAL A 415 0.79 -0.77 -12.81
C VAL A 415 0.70 0.75 -12.93
N LYS A 416 -0.12 1.40 -12.09
CA LYS A 416 -0.40 2.85 -12.17
C LYS A 416 0.71 3.70 -11.54
N GLU A 417 1.15 3.35 -10.33
CA GLU A 417 2.13 4.15 -9.57
C GLU A 417 3.58 3.73 -9.81
N GLY A 418 3.82 2.61 -10.51
CA GLY A 418 5.18 2.08 -10.68
C GLY A 418 5.84 1.66 -9.37
N LYS A 419 5.07 1.52 -8.29
CA LYS A 419 5.57 1.13 -6.97
C LYS A 419 4.46 0.54 -6.11
N MET A 420 4.48 -0.78 -5.92
CA MET A 420 3.61 -1.45 -4.94
C MET A 420 4.12 -1.24 -3.51
N HIS A 421 3.21 -1.07 -2.54
CA HIS A 421 3.53 -1.04 -1.13
C HIS A 421 4.27 -2.32 -0.68
N GLY A 422 5.34 -2.17 0.11
CA GLY A 422 6.25 -3.30 0.42
C GLY A 422 5.55 -4.49 1.10
N PHE A 423 4.60 -4.23 2.00
CA PHE A 423 3.79 -5.29 2.60
C PHE A 423 2.93 -6.04 1.57
N LEU A 424 2.34 -5.31 0.62
CA LEU A 424 1.50 -5.90 -0.42
C LEU A 424 2.31 -6.74 -1.39
N ARG A 425 3.59 -6.40 -1.65
CA ARG A 425 4.47 -7.25 -2.49
C ARG A 425 4.60 -8.68 -1.97
N MET A 426 4.69 -8.84 -0.64
CA MET A 426 4.74 -10.16 0.00
C MET A 426 3.45 -10.95 -0.23
N TYR A 427 2.30 -10.30 -0.01
CA TYR A 427 0.98 -10.89 -0.24
C TYR A 427 0.82 -11.28 -1.72
N TRP A 428 1.07 -10.32 -2.59
CA TRP A 428 0.95 -10.43 -4.04
C TRP A 428 1.75 -11.61 -4.61
N ALA A 429 3.04 -11.71 -4.29
CA ALA A 429 3.88 -12.79 -4.81
C ALA A 429 3.49 -14.17 -4.25
N LYS A 430 3.02 -14.24 -3.00
CA LYS A 430 2.53 -15.50 -2.41
C LYS A 430 1.26 -15.99 -3.06
N LYS A 431 0.35 -15.08 -3.43
CA LYS A 431 -0.85 -15.45 -4.18
C LYS A 431 -0.57 -15.90 -5.60
N ILE A 432 0.47 -15.36 -6.25
CA ILE A 432 0.93 -15.90 -7.53
C ILE A 432 1.36 -17.38 -7.40
N LEU A 433 2.06 -17.75 -6.32
CA LEU A 433 2.37 -19.17 -6.05
C LEU A 433 1.10 -20.01 -5.84
N GLU A 434 0.11 -19.47 -5.12
CA GLU A 434 -1.16 -20.17 -4.86
C GLU A 434 -1.99 -20.40 -6.12
N TRP A 435 -1.91 -19.48 -7.10
CA TRP A 435 -2.82 -19.44 -8.25
C TRP A 435 -2.16 -19.65 -9.61
N THR A 436 -0.98 -20.29 -9.63
CA THR A 436 -0.32 -20.72 -10.87
C THR A 436 -0.04 -22.21 -10.85
N LYS A 437 0.19 -22.82 -12.02
CA LYS A 437 0.27 -24.28 -12.14
C LYS A 437 1.49 -24.85 -11.43
N THR A 438 2.60 -24.13 -11.43
CA THR A 438 3.88 -24.59 -10.87
C THR A 438 4.61 -23.46 -10.15
N PRO A 439 5.45 -23.77 -9.15
CA PRO A 439 6.26 -22.75 -8.48
C PRO A 439 7.27 -22.05 -9.42
N GLU A 440 7.71 -22.72 -10.50
CA GLU A 440 8.53 -22.12 -11.56
C GLU A 440 7.76 -21.04 -12.32
N GLU A 441 6.54 -21.37 -12.79
CA GLU A 441 5.66 -20.41 -13.47
C GLU A 441 5.27 -19.25 -12.55
N ALA A 442 5.06 -19.53 -11.26
CA ALA A 442 4.81 -18.52 -10.25
C ALA A 442 5.96 -17.51 -10.17
N LEU A 443 7.18 -18.02 -10.05
CA LEU A 443 8.38 -17.21 -9.89
C LEU A 443 8.68 -16.41 -11.15
N GLU A 444 8.58 -17.04 -12.33
CA GLU A 444 8.75 -16.37 -13.62
C GLU A 444 7.74 -15.23 -13.79
N THR A 445 6.47 -15.49 -13.47
CA THR A 445 5.39 -14.48 -13.57
C THR A 445 5.60 -13.34 -12.58
N ALA A 446 5.97 -13.62 -11.33
CA ALA A 446 6.23 -12.59 -10.34
C ALA A 446 7.44 -11.72 -10.74
N ILE A 447 8.52 -12.32 -11.23
CA ILE A 447 9.69 -11.57 -11.71
C ILE A 447 9.31 -10.71 -12.91
N TYR A 448 8.61 -11.27 -13.91
CA TYR A 448 8.16 -10.54 -15.09
C TYR A 448 7.32 -9.31 -14.71
N LEU A 449 6.29 -9.47 -13.89
CA LEU A 449 5.41 -8.37 -13.50
C LEU A 449 6.15 -7.30 -12.67
N ASN A 450 7.02 -7.72 -11.75
CA ASN A 450 7.86 -6.80 -10.97
C ASN A 450 8.80 -6.00 -11.89
N ASP A 451 9.50 -6.68 -12.79
CA ASP A 451 10.50 -6.11 -13.68
C ASP A 451 9.89 -5.33 -14.85
N ARG A 452 8.60 -5.47 -15.13
CA ARG A 452 7.88 -4.72 -16.15
C ARG A 452 7.28 -3.42 -15.62
N TYR A 453 6.76 -3.41 -14.40
CA TYR A 453 5.97 -2.29 -13.88
C TYR A 453 6.64 -1.48 -12.78
N SER A 454 7.44 -2.12 -11.92
CA SER A 454 8.05 -1.43 -10.78
C SER A 454 9.26 -0.60 -11.21
N LEU A 455 9.25 0.68 -10.87
CA LEU A 455 10.40 1.58 -11.04
C LEU A 455 11.66 1.08 -10.31
N ASP A 456 11.48 0.29 -9.26
CA ASP A 456 12.53 -0.36 -8.47
C ASP A 456 12.69 -1.87 -8.78
N GLY A 457 12.14 -2.34 -9.91
CA GLY A 457 12.32 -3.70 -10.43
C GLY A 457 13.64 -3.90 -11.20
N ARG A 458 13.94 -5.11 -11.66
CA ARG A 458 15.23 -5.55 -12.24
C ARG A 458 16.40 -5.29 -11.28
N ASP A 459 16.13 -5.56 -10.01
CA ASP A 459 17.00 -5.22 -8.90
C ASP A 459 17.23 -6.47 -8.04
N PRO A 460 18.40 -6.62 -7.39
CA PRO A 460 18.62 -7.70 -6.42
C PRO A 460 17.49 -7.82 -5.39
N ASN A 461 16.93 -6.69 -4.93
CA ASN A 461 15.81 -6.69 -4.00
C ASN A 461 14.52 -7.25 -4.61
N GLY A 462 14.29 -7.06 -5.91
CA GLY A 462 13.15 -7.61 -6.64
C GLY A 462 13.23 -9.14 -6.74
N TYR A 463 14.37 -9.67 -7.21
CA TYR A 463 14.59 -11.12 -7.29
C TYR A 463 14.49 -11.78 -5.92
N VAL A 464 15.16 -11.22 -4.91
CA VAL A 464 15.15 -11.76 -3.55
C VAL A 464 13.78 -11.62 -2.88
N GLY A 465 13.03 -10.55 -3.16
CA GLY A 465 11.65 -10.40 -2.71
C GLY A 465 10.71 -11.48 -3.27
N CYS A 466 10.83 -11.79 -4.56
CA CYS A 466 10.07 -12.86 -5.20
C CYS A 466 10.49 -14.24 -4.65
N MET A 467 11.79 -14.51 -4.58
CA MET A 467 12.32 -15.76 -4.03
C MET A 467 12.00 -15.94 -2.55
N TRP A 468 12.00 -14.89 -1.73
CA TRP A 468 11.58 -14.95 -0.32
C TRP A 468 10.10 -15.32 -0.23
N SER A 469 9.28 -14.74 -1.11
CA SER A 469 7.83 -14.94 -1.11
C SER A 469 7.44 -16.34 -1.56
N ILE A 470 8.05 -16.83 -2.65
CA ILE A 470 7.67 -18.04 -3.38
C ILE A 470 8.52 -19.25 -2.96
N ALA A 471 9.81 -19.05 -2.74
CA ALA A 471 10.78 -20.12 -2.49
C ALA A 471 11.44 -20.05 -1.10
N GLY A 472 10.92 -19.22 -0.19
CA GLY A 472 11.28 -19.22 1.23
C GLY A 472 12.74 -18.89 1.54
N ILE A 473 13.50 -18.32 0.60
CA ILE A 473 14.88 -17.91 0.90
C ILE A 473 14.90 -16.86 2.01
N HIS A 474 15.90 -16.89 2.87
CA HIS A 474 16.03 -16.03 4.05
C HIS A 474 14.87 -16.11 5.06
N ASP A 475 13.96 -17.07 4.90
CA ASP A 475 12.91 -17.40 5.85
C ASP A 475 13.14 -18.80 6.46
N GLN A 476 12.27 -19.17 7.38
CA GLN A 476 12.16 -20.50 7.95
C GLN A 476 10.97 -21.27 7.34
N GLY A 477 10.93 -22.58 7.54
CA GLY A 477 9.75 -23.38 7.25
C GLY A 477 8.61 -23.07 8.23
N TRP A 478 7.38 -23.03 7.71
CA TRP A 478 6.14 -22.80 8.45
C TRP A 478 5.28 -24.07 8.49
N LYS A 479 4.13 -23.99 9.18
CA LYS A 479 3.15 -25.08 9.18
C LYS A 479 2.80 -25.46 7.74
N GLU A 480 2.92 -26.74 7.44
CA GLU A 480 2.68 -27.32 6.13
C GLU A 480 1.22 -27.15 5.70
N ARG A 481 1.01 -26.82 4.43
CA ARG A 481 -0.30 -26.57 3.81
C ARG A 481 -0.27 -27.06 2.36
N GLU A 482 -1.45 -27.35 1.83
CA GLU A 482 -1.59 -27.63 0.41
C GLU A 482 -1.04 -26.46 -0.43
N ILE A 483 -0.48 -26.80 -1.60
CA ILE A 483 0.17 -25.92 -2.58
C ILE A 483 1.48 -25.31 -2.08
N PHE A 484 1.47 -24.68 -0.90
CA PHE A 484 2.63 -23.98 -0.34
C PHE A 484 3.67 -24.91 0.28
N GLY A 485 3.25 -26.11 0.71
CA GLY A 485 4.01 -26.89 1.67
C GLY A 485 4.34 -26.04 2.89
N LYS A 486 5.64 -25.90 3.19
CA LYS A 486 6.16 -25.14 4.35
C LYS A 486 6.55 -23.70 4.03
N ILE A 487 6.27 -23.21 2.82
CA ILE A 487 6.45 -21.79 2.50
C ILE A 487 5.48 -20.95 3.34
N ARG A 488 5.93 -19.79 3.84
CA ARG A 488 5.09 -18.91 4.66
C ARG A 488 3.82 -18.53 3.90
N TYR A 489 2.67 -18.85 4.48
CA TYR A 489 1.37 -18.49 3.93
C TYR A 489 0.90 -17.11 4.42
N MET A 490 0.16 -16.39 3.55
CA MET A 490 -0.55 -15.17 3.91
C MET A 490 -1.98 -15.26 3.34
N ASN A 491 -3.00 -15.04 4.20
CA ASN A 491 -4.39 -14.97 3.77
C ASN A 491 -4.98 -13.57 3.93
N TYR A 492 -6.06 -13.36 3.18
CA TYR A 492 -6.94 -12.21 3.27
C TYR A 492 -7.42 -12.01 4.72
N GLU A 493 -8.08 -13.00 5.33
CA GLU A 493 -8.68 -12.88 6.67
C GLU A 493 -7.69 -12.54 7.81
N GLY A 494 -6.45 -13.05 7.76
CA GLY A 494 -5.40 -12.74 8.74
C GLY A 494 -4.98 -11.27 8.72
N TYR A 495 -5.22 -10.57 7.60
CA TYR A 495 -5.05 -9.14 7.44
C TYR A 495 -6.34 -8.36 7.79
N PHE A 496 -7.51 -8.88 7.42
CA PHE A 496 -8.81 -8.25 7.69
C PHE A 496 -9.13 -8.09 9.17
N ARG A 497 -8.59 -8.95 10.05
CA ARG A 497 -8.80 -8.83 11.51
C ARG A 497 -8.22 -7.56 12.15
N GLN A 498 -7.41 -6.74 11.46
CA GLN A 498 -6.78 -5.57 12.08
C GLN A 498 -7.14 -4.20 11.49
N LYS A 499 -7.40 -4.01 10.18
CA LYS A 499 -7.31 -2.64 9.61
C LYS A 499 -8.21 -2.24 8.42
N TRP A 500 -9.00 -3.13 7.83
CA TRP A 500 -9.60 -2.87 6.50
C TRP A 500 -11.08 -2.43 6.52
N GLN A 501 -11.37 -1.27 7.11
CA GLN A 501 -12.61 -0.53 6.83
C GLN A 501 -12.37 0.79 6.06
N ALA A 502 -11.11 1.17 5.81
CA ALA A 502 -10.76 2.49 5.24
C ALA A 502 -10.36 2.49 3.75
N VAL A 503 -9.81 1.40 3.20
CA VAL A 503 -9.26 1.39 1.83
C VAL A 503 -10.33 1.29 0.75
N HIS A 504 -11.43 0.59 1.04
CA HIS A 504 -12.56 0.43 0.13
C HIS A 504 -13.18 1.78 -0.29
N HIS A 505 -13.04 2.83 0.54
CA HIS A 505 -13.55 4.17 0.21
C HIS A 505 -12.61 5.01 -0.67
N ALA A 506 -11.29 4.82 -0.57
CA ALA A 506 -10.31 5.66 -1.26
C ALA A 506 -10.01 5.17 -2.69
N VAL A 507 -9.90 3.86 -2.89
CA VAL A 507 -9.47 3.29 -4.18
C VAL A 507 -10.60 3.31 -5.23
N HIS A 508 -11.86 3.26 -4.80
CA HIS A 508 -13.01 3.30 -5.72
C HIS A 508 -13.51 4.71 -6.07
N GLN A 509 -13.14 5.76 -5.32
CA GLN A 509 -13.56 7.13 -5.64
C GLN A 509 -12.57 7.91 -6.52
N GLU A 510 -11.28 7.54 -6.57
CA GLU A 510 -10.27 8.29 -7.34
C GLU A 510 -9.80 7.62 -8.64
N LEU A 511 -10.29 6.43 -9.01
CA LEU A 511 -9.74 5.64 -10.12
C LEU A 511 -10.65 5.43 -11.35
N ILE A 512 -11.72 6.22 -11.50
CA ILE A 512 -12.41 6.40 -12.79
C ILE A 512 -12.02 7.79 -13.30
N PRO A 513 -11.39 7.94 -14.49
CA PRO A 513 -11.01 9.25 -15.00
C PRO A 513 -12.24 10.14 -15.16
N GLU A 514 -12.15 11.36 -14.66
CA GLU A 514 -12.97 12.49 -15.12
C GLU A 514 -12.74 12.65 -16.62
N HIS A 515 -13.55 11.99 -17.44
CA HIS A 515 -13.86 12.50 -18.78
C HIS A 515 -15.13 13.29 -18.64
N GLY A 516 -15.07 14.55 -19.10
CA GLY A 516 -16.16 15.50 -19.04
C GLY A 516 -17.44 14.88 -19.58
N ILE A 517 -18.34 14.54 -18.66
CA ILE A 517 -19.73 14.31 -18.98
C ILE A 517 -20.44 15.60 -18.58
N ASP A 518 -20.89 16.31 -19.60
CA ASP A 518 -21.89 17.36 -19.48
C ASP A 518 -23.09 16.83 -18.66
N ARG A 519 -23.26 17.39 -17.46
CA ARG A 519 -24.30 16.98 -16.51
C ARG A 519 -25.72 17.27 -17.02
N SER A 520 -25.87 18.02 -18.11
CA SER A 520 -27.17 18.24 -18.75
C SER A 520 -27.65 17.05 -19.61
N GLY A 521 -26.74 16.15 -20.03
CA GLY A 521 -27.05 14.98 -20.86
C GLY A 521 -27.50 13.73 -20.10
N ILE A 522 -27.15 13.58 -18.81
CA ILE A 522 -27.47 12.37 -18.03
C ILE A 522 -28.98 12.26 -17.71
N VAL A 523 -29.69 13.40 -17.61
CA VAL A 523 -31.15 13.39 -17.42
C VAL A 523 -31.88 12.82 -18.65
N GLY A 524 -31.30 12.95 -19.85
CA GLY A 524 -31.85 12.42 -21.09
C GLY A 524 -31.58 10.94 -21.36
N GLN A 525 -30.48 10.38 -20.84
CA GLN A 525 -30.11 8.97 -21.07
C GLN A 525 -30.54 8.00 -19.96
N LEU A 526 -30.89 8.48 -18.76
CA LEU A 526 -31.55 7.68 -17.72
C LEU A 526 -32.97 7.20 -18.14
N HIS A 527 -33.53 7.76 -19.21
CA HIS A 527 -34.80 7.31 -19.78
C HIS A 527 -34.70 6.04 -20.64
N ARG A 528 -33.52 5.44 -20.87
CA ARG A 528 -33.36 4.29 -21.78
C ARG A 528 -32.37 3.19 -21.34
N LEU A 529 -32.12 3.00 -20.05
CA LEU A 529 -31.37 1.81 -19.58
C LEU A 529 -32.34 0.79 -18.94
N PRO A 530 -32.30 -0.49 -19.37
CA PRO A 530 -33.09 -1.56 -18.76
C PRO A 530 -32.58 -1.84 -17.34
N ILE A 531 -33.51 -1.89 -16.39
CA ILE A 531 -33.28 -2.09 -14.95
C ILE A 531 -33.33 -3.59 -14.68
N GLU A 532 -32.19 -4.28 -14.66
CA GLU A 532 -32.16 -5.73 -14.37
C GLU A 532 -31.17 -6.21 -13.29
N GLU A 533 -30.46 -5.35 -12.53
CA GLU A 533 -29.66 -5.85 -11.38
C GLU A 533 -29.80 -5.00 -10.09
N PRO A 534 -30.17 -5.62 -8.93
CA PRO A 534 -30.30 -4.92 -7.65
C PRO A 534 -28.97 -4.82 -6.88
N LEU A 535 -28.66 -3.62 -6.38
CA LEU A 535 -27.52 -3.33 -5.52
C LEU A 535 -27.76 -3.88 -4.09
N VAL A 536 -26.95 -4.85 -3.64
CA VAL A 536 -27.05 -5.44 -2.30
C VAL A 536 -26.17 -4.68 -1.29
N LEU A 537 -26.75 -4.02 -0.29
CA LEU A 537 -26.04 -3.35 0.81
C LEU A 537 -26.13 -4.21 2.09
N GLN A 538 -25.00 -4.67 2.63
CA GLN A 538 -24.93 -5.71 3.67
C GLN A 538 -24.69 -5.23 5.14
N GLN A 539 -24.81 -3.94 5.49
CA GLN A 539 -24.51 -3.47 6.86
C GLN A 539 -25.42 -2.31 7.33
N PRO A 540 -26.19 -2.43 8.44
CA PRO A 540 -27.11 -1.39 8.94
C PRO A 540 -26.41 -0.12 9.48
N GLU A 541 -25.19 -0.24 10.00
CA GLU A 541 -24.46 0.89 10.61
C GLU A 541 -24.01 1.94 9.58
N VAL A 542 -23.77 1.49 8.35
CA VAL A 542 -23.42 2.33 7.20
C VAL A 542 -24.62 3.16 6.75
N SER A 543 -25.85 2.66 6.93
CA SER A 543 -27.04 3.39 6.49
C SER A 543 -27.30 4.64 7.34
N LEU A 544 -26.98 4.64 8.64
CA LEU A 544 -27.25 5.78 9.52
C LEU A 544 -26.31 6.96 9.27
N PHE A 545 -25.01 6.68 9.06
CA PHE A 545 -24.02 7.72 8.78
C PHE A 545 -24.18 8.31 7.37
N THR A 546 -24.49 7.48 6.38
CA THR A 546 -24.81 7.93 5.02
C THR A 546 -26.10 8.75 4.98
N PHE A 547 -27.12 8.38 5.79
CA PHE A 547 -28.37 9.13 5.90
C PHE A 547 -28.19 10.48 6.59
N LEU A 548 -27.38 10.58 7.65
CA LEU A 548 -27.14 11.85 8.34
C LEU A 548 -26.28 12.84 7.53
N LEU A 549 -25.40 12.33 6.66
CA LEU A 549 -24.64 13.14 5.70
C LEU A 549 -25.54 13.79 4.64
N LEU A 550 -26.70 13.21 4.33
CA LEU A 550 -27.67 13.75 3.37
C LEU A 550 -28.50 14.92 3.93
N PHE A 551 -28.58 15.10 5.26
CA PHE A 551 -29.35 16.18 5.91
C PHE A 551 -28.50 17.35 6.45
N ASP A 552 -27.18 17.32 6.20
CA ASP A 552 -26.22 18.39 6.55
C ASP A 552 -26.24 18.83 8.04
N ASP A 553 -26.66 17.95 8.96
CA ASP A 553 -26.68 18.22 10.41
C ASP A 553 -25.34 17.83 11.06
N LEU A 554 -24.31 18.64 10.77
CA LEU A 554 -22.94 18.44 11.26
C LEU A 554 -22.83 18.37 12.79
N GLU A 555 -23.73 19.06 13.51
CA GLU A 555 -23.72 19.10 14.98
C GLU A 555 -24.16 17.75 15.57
N CYS A 556 -25.20 17.14 14.99
CA CYS A 556 -25.65 15.78 15.33
C CYS A 556 -24.55 14.73 15.07
N ILE A 557 -23.86 14.83 13.93
CA ILE A 557 -22.77 13.93 13.53
C ILE A 557 -21.60 14.02 14.53
N GLN A 558 -21.24 15.21 14.99
CA GLN A 558 -20.16 15.39 15.96
C GLN A 558 -20.53 14.87 17.36
N GLN A 559 -21.78 15.02 17.79
CA GLN A 559 -22.24 14.49 19.08
C GLN A 559 -22.30 12.95 19.11
N LEU A 560 -22.77 12.33 18.03
CA LEU A 560 -22.81 10.86 17.91
C LEU A 560 -21.40 10.26 17.87
N LYS A 561 -20.44 10.93 17.22
CA LYS A 561 -19.01 10.53 17.25
C LYS A 561 -18.42 10.55 18.66
N LYS A 562 -18.77 11.55 19.50
CA LYS A 562 -18.31 11.64 20.89
C LYS A 562 -18.89 10.56 21.81
N LYS A 563 -20.11 10.07 21.53
CA LYS A 563 -20.82 9.07 22.35
C LYS A 563 -20.72 7.63 21.84
N LYS A 564 -19.92 7.39 20.78
CA LYS A 564 -19.78 6.08 20.09
C LYS A 564 -19.62 4.88 21.03
N ASN A 565 -18.86 5.01 22.11
CA ASN A 565 -18.61 3.90 23.05
C ASN A 565 -19.75 3.65 24.05
N GLN A 566 -20.65 4.61 24.28
CA GLN A 566 -21.85 4.42 25.11
C GLN A 566 -23.01 3.80 24.33
N ILE A 567 -23.06 4.04 23.01
CA ILE A 567 -24.09 3.51 22.09
C ILE A 567 -24.01 1.98 21.99
N VAL A 568 -22.82 1.39 22.18
CA VAL A 568 -22.57 -0.05 22.05
C VAL A 568 -23.11 -0.87 23.24
N LYS A 569 -23.56 -0.25 24.35
CA LYS A 569 -23.79 -0.99 25.61
C LYS A 569 -25.13 -0.86 26.36
N ALA A 570 -26.19 -0.20 25.90
CA ALA A 570 -27.47 -0.31 26.63
C ALA A 570 -28.73 0.01 25.81
N ALA A 571 -29.81 -0.66 26.20
CA ALA A 571 -31.19 -0.63 25.70
C ALA A 571 -31.93 0.72 25.87
N ASN A 572 -31.31 1.87 25.55
CA ASN A 572 -31.94 3.17 25.74
C ASN A 572 -31.63 4.18 24.60
N TRP A 573 -31.91 3.75 23.36
CA TRP A 573 -31.77 4.57 22.14
C TRP A 573 -32.62 5.86 22.17
N ASP A 574 -33.81 5.80 22.78
CA ASP A 574 -34.78 6.91 22.75
C ASP A 574 -34.35 8.13 23.60
N SER A 575 -33.50 7.92 24.62
CA SER A 575 -32.84 8.99 25.38
C SER A 575 -31.74 9.68 24.55
N THR A 576 -30.98 8.90 23.77
CA THR A 576 -29.86 9.40 22.97
C THR A 576 -30.35 10.21 21.77
N ILE A 577 -31.36 9.71 21.04
CA ILE A 577 -31.94 10.39 19.88
C ILE A 577 -32.53 11.77 20.24
N ARG A 578 -33.18 11.90 21.42
CA ARG A 578 -33.75 13.18 21.87
C ARG A 578 -32.71 14.28 22.07
N THR A 579 -31.45 13.91 22.33
CA THR A 579 -30.35 14.86 22.57
C THR A 579 -29.50 15.17 21.35
N CYS A 580 -29.67 14.45 20.24
CA CYS A 580 -28.74 14.52 19.10
C CYS A 580 -29.11 15.53 18.02
N SER A 581 -30.39 15.91 17.85
CA SER A 581 -30.78 16.96 16.90
C SER A 581 -32.00 17.74 17.42
N THR A 582 -32.04 19.04 17.16
CA THR A 582 -33.17 19.91 17.51
C THR A 582 -34.29 19.86 16.45
N LYS A 583 -34.03 19.31 15.26
CA LYS A 583 -35.00 19.21 14.16
C LYS A 583 -35.99 18.03 14.37
N PRO A 584 -37.32 18.26 14.34
CA PRO A 584 -38.32 17.22 14.63
C PRO A 584 -38.31 16.03 13.64
N HIS A 585 -38.26 16.30 12.33
CA HIS A 585 -38.27 15.27 11.28
C HIS A 585 -37.04 14.35 11.32
N VAL A 586 -35.88 14.88 11.71
CA VAL A 586 -34.64 14.10 11.90
C VAL A 586 -34.77 13.16 13.10
N ARG A 587 -35.35 13.64 14.22
CA ARG A 587 -35.59 12.81 15.42
C ARG A 587 -36.58 11.68 15.16
N GLU A 588 -37.63 11.94 14.38
CA GLU A 588 -38.61 10.92 14.01
C GLU A 588 -38.03 9.86 13.07
N SER A 589 -37.22 10.27 12.09
CA SER A 589 -36.51 9.35 11.19
C SER A 589 -35.51 8.46 11.94
N LEU A 590 -34.76 9.04 12.89
CA LEU A 590 -33.83 8.27 13.73
C LEU A 590 -34.54 7.27 14.64
N ARG A 591 -35.75 7.58 15.14
CA ARG A 591 -36.58 6.64 15.90
C ARG A 591 -37.08 5.49 15.02
N ALA A 592 -37.51 5.78 13.80
CA ALA A 592 -37.95 4.75 12.85
C ALA A 592 -36.80 3.78 12.50
N ILE A 593 -35.59 4.30 12.27
CA ILE A 593 -34.41 3.49 11.99
C ILE A 593 -34.01 2.65 13.21
N SER A 594 -34.08 3.22 14.43
CA SER A 594 -33.82 2.48 15.67
C SER A 594 -34.82 1.35 15.88
N ALA A 595 -36.10 1.56 15.60
CA ALA A 595 -37.14 0.54 15.71
C ALA A 595 -36.94 -0.58 14.68
N ALA A 596 -36.62 -0.23 13.43
CA ALA A 596 -36.31 -1.19 12.38
C ALA A 596 -35.06 -2.03 12.69
N THR A 597 -34.03 -1.41 13.27
CA THR A 597 -32.80 -2.09 13.67
C THR A 597 -33.03 -3.03 14.86
N ALA A 598 -33.87 -2.65 15.83
CA ALA A 598 -34.26 -3.51 16.93
C ALA A 598 -35.03 -4.74 16.46
N LEU A 599 -35.98 -4.56 15.52
CA LEU A 599 -36.72 -5.66 14.89
C LEU A 599 -35.79 -6.60 14.09
N PHE A 600 -34.81 -6.05 13.37
CA PHE A 600 -33.79 -6.83 12.67
C PHE A 600 -32.92 -7.67 13.63
N TRP A 601 -32.59 -7.13 14.80
CA TRP A 601 -31.80 -7.84 15.81
C TRP A 601 -32.60 -8.93 16.53
N MET A 602 -33.90 -8.68 16.77
CA MET A 602 -34.82 -9.67 17.34
C MET A 602 -35.07 -10.83 16.36
N SER A 603 -35.19 -10.57 15.06
CA SER A 603 -35.35 -11.63 14.06
C SER A 603 -34.06 -12.44 13.84
N SER A 604 -32.88 -11.81 13.90
CA SER A 604 -31.60 -12.49 13.73
C SER A 604 -31.14 -13.30 14.96
N SER A 605 -31.64 -13.00 16.16
CA SER A 605 -31.34 -13.78 17.37
C SER A 605 -32.13 -15.11 17.46
N HIS A 606 -33.28 -15.23 16.78
CA HIS A 606 -34.03 -16.49 16.64
C HIS A 606 -33.46 -17.46 15.60
N VAL A 607 -32.50 -17.05 14.77
CA VAL A 607 -31.83 -17.90 13.76
C VAL A 607 -30.71 -18.77 14.38
N SER A 608 -30.43 -18.62 15.67
CA SER A 608 -29.31 -19.31 16.35
C SER A 608 -29.62 -20.73 16.85
N HIS A 609 -30.85 -21.24 16.71
CA HIS A 609 -31.21 -22.59 17.14
C HIS A 609 -31.72 -23.39 15.93
N GLY A 610 -31.06 -24.52 15.70
CA GLY A 610 -30.99 -25.18 14.39
C GLY A 610 -32.33 -25.65 13.83
N SER A 611 -32.56 -25.28 12.57
CA SER A 611 -33.37 -26.03 11.61
C SER A 611 -32.77 -25.82 10.21
N GLU A 612 -32.75 -26.88 9.39
CA GLU A 612 -32.05 -26.93 8.09
C GLU A 612 -32.76 -26.18 6.95
N ASP A 613 -33.88 -25.50 7.21
CA ASP A 613 -34.60 -24.73 6.18
C ASP A 613 -34.15 -23.26 6.11
N LEU A 614 -33.14 -23.03 5.28
CA LEU A 614 -32.53 -21.73 4.95
C LEU A 614 -33.46 -20.73 4.22
N LEU A 615 -34.74 -21.03 4.00
CA LEU A 615 -35.63 -20.21 3.16
C LEU A 615 -36.31 -19.08 3.95
N LEU A 616 -36.84 -19.38 5.15
CA LEU A 616 -37.57 -18.41 5.97
C LEU A 616 -36.69 -17.23 6.46
N PRO A 617 -35.43 -17.46 6.92
CA PRO A 617 -34.54 -16.37 7.31
C PRO A 617 -34.16 -15.46 6.12
N LYS A 618 -34.05 -16.02 4.91
CA LYS A 618 -33.75 -15.25 3.69
C LYS A 618 -34.93 -14.38 3.27
N VAL A 619 -36.17 -14.89 3.36
CA VAL A 619 -37.39 -14.13 3.07
C VAL A 619 -37.58 -12.99 4.07
N MET A 620 -37.32 -13.22 5.36
CA MET A 620 -37.37 -12.17 6.38
C MET A 620 -36.28 -11.10 6.19
N LEU A 621 -35.07 -11.50 5.79
CA LEU A 621 -33.98 -10.58 5.46
C LEU A 621 -34.33 -9.69 4.26
N LEU A 622 -34.94 -10.27 3.22
CA LEU A 622 -35.35 -9.57 2.01
C LEU A 622 -36.50 -8.59 2.31
N GLY A 623 -37.50 -9.00 3.10
CA GLY A 623 -38.58 -8.12 3.55
C GLY A 623 -38.08 -6.93 4.38
N ALA A 624 -37.09 -7.15 5.25
CA ALA A 624 -36.45 -6.08 6.01
C ALA A 624 -35.63 -5.12 5.12
N GLN A 625 -34.96 -5.62 4.08
CA GLN A 625 -34.23 -4.80 3.11
C GLN A 625 -35.16 -3.94 2.25
N VAL A 626 -36.29 -4.49 1.78
CA VAL A 626 -37.31 -3.74 1.02
C VAL A 626 -37.96 -2.67 1.89
N PHE A 627 -38.24 -2.99 3.16
CA PHE A 627 -38.74 -2.02 4.14
C PHE A 627 -37.75 -0.87 4.35
N GLN A 628 -36.45 -1.19 4.50
CA GLN A 628 -35.38 -0.22 4.69
C GLN A 628 -35.18 0.67 3.45
N GLN A 629 -35.20 0.11 2.25
CA GLN A 629 -35.06 0.87 0.99
C GLN A 629 -36.27 1.78 0.74
N THR A 630 -37.47 1.30 1.03
CA THR A 630 -38.70 2.09 0.88
C THR A 630 -38.74 3.27 1.87
N LEU A 631 -38.29 3.06 3.11
CA LEU A 631 -38.17 4.12 4.12
C LEU A 631 -37.07 5.14 3.81
N LEU A 632 -35.98 4.72 3.17
CA LEU A 632 -34.86 5.59 2.79
C LEU A 632 -35.19 6.49 1.58
N LEU A 633 -36.01 6.00 0.64
CA LEU A 633 -36.42 6.74 -0.57
C LEU A 633 -37.60 7.70 -0.33
N PHE A 634 -38.37 7.47 0.73
CA PHE A 634 -39.60 8.21 1.03
C PHE A 634 -39.42 9.73 1.23
N PRO A 635 -38.38 10.22 1.96
CA PRO A 635 -38.17 11.65 2.14
C PRO A 635 -37.77 12.36 0.84
N PHE A 636 -36.99 11.69 -0.01
CA PHE A 636 -36.50 12.22 -1.27
C PHE A 636 -37.63 12.39 -2.31
N LEU A 637 -38.59 11.46 -2.31
CA LEU A 637 -39.78 11.52 -3.19
C LEU A 637 -40.80 12.58 -2.74
N LEU A 638 -40.80 12.95 -1.45
CA LEU A 638 -41.59 14.04 -0.87
C LEU A 638 -40.95 15.42 -1.14
N GLU A 639 -39.63 15.56 -1.02
CA GLU A 639 -38.92 16.82 -1.29
C GLU A 639 -38.90 17.21 -2.78
N GLU A 640 -38.86 16.25 -3.71
CA GLU A 640 -38.89 16.54 -5.16
C GLU A 640 -40.31 16.68 -5.76
N GLY A 641 -41.38 16.58 -4.96
CA GLY A 641 -42.76 16.78 -5.42
C GLY A 641 -43.26 15.74 -6.45
N ARG A 642 -42.62 14.58 -6.55
CA ARG A 642 -42.94 13.57 -7.59
C ARG A 642 -44.09 12.61 -7.23
N ILE A 643 -44.61 12.66 -6.01
CA ILE A 643 -45.76 11.85 -5.57
C ILE A 643 -46.80 12.78 -4.94
N GLY A 644 -47.82 13.13 -5.72
CA GLY A 644 -48.87 14.05 -5.29
C GLY A 644 -50.04 13.37 -4.57
N SER A 645 -50.04 12.04 -4.44
CA SER A 645 -51.09 11.32 -3.73
C SER A 645 -50.68 9.92 -3.24
N ILE A 646 -51.36 9.45 -2.20
CA ILE A 646 -51.28 8.09 -1.65
C ILE A 646 -51.52 7.02 -2.74
N LEU A 647 -52.26 7.34 -3.80
CA LEU A 647 -52.56 6.42 -4.90
C LEU A 647 -51.34 6.10 -5.77
N GLN A 648 -50.45 7.08 -5.98
CA GLN A 648 -49.21 6.90 -6.76
C GLN A 648 -48.15 6.12 -5.94
N LEU A 649 -48.12 6.31 -4.62
CA LEU A 649 -47.29 5.52 -3.71
C LEU A 649 -47.75 4.05 -3.65
N LYS A 650 -49.07 3.82 -3.62
CA LYS A 650 -49.67 2.48 -3.74
C LYS A 650 -49.27 1.81 -5.05
N GLN A 651 -49.30 2.52 -6.18
CA GLN A 651 -48.88 1.98 -7.48
C GLN A 651 -47.38 1.67 -7.57
N PHE A 652 -46.52 2.48 -6.93
CA PHE A 652 -45.08 2.22 -6.85
C PHE A 652 -44.78 0.97 -6.02
N ALA A 653 -45.38 0.86 -4.83
CA ALA A 653 -45.25 -0.32 -3.97
C ALA A 653 -45.78 -1.60 -4.66
N LEU A 654 -46.90 -1.49 -5.38
CA LEU A 654 -47.47 -2.60 -6.16
C LEU A 654 -46.58 -3.00 -7.35
N ARG A 655 -45.86 -2.07 -7.98
CA ARG A 655 -44.89 -2.39 -9.06
C ARG A 655 -43.64 -3.08 -8.54
N GLN A 656 -43.13 -2.66 -7.38
CA GLN A 656 -42.01 -3.34 -6.71
C GLN A 656 -42.42 -4.75 -6.24
N TYR A 657 -43.69 -4.92 -5.84
CA TYR A 657 -44.29 -6.22 -5.53
C TYR A 657 -44.34 -7.18 -6.73
N VAL A 658 -44.76 -6.72 -7.92
CA VAL A 658 -44.79 -7.54 -9.15
C VAL A 658 -43.38 -7.93 -9.65
N LEU A 659 -42.37 -7.08 -9.42
CA LEU A 659 -40.96 -7.39 -9.70
C LEU A 659 -40.37 -8.46 -8.76
N LEU A 660 -40.95 -8.62 -7.57
CA LEU A 660 -40.57 -9.66 -6.62
C LEU A 660 -41.30 -10.99 -6.91
N GLU A 661 -42.55 -10.95 -7.37
CA GLU A 661 -43.33 -12.14 -7.77
C GLU A 661 -42.77 -12.86 -9.02
N SER A 662 -42.00 -12.16 -9.84
CA SER A 662 -41.38 -12.69 -11.08
C SER A 662 -40.06 -13.43 -10.84
N GLN A 663 -39.59 -13.51 -9.59
CA GLN A 663 -38.44 -14.33 -9.21
C GLN A 663 -38.92 -15.76 -8.85
N PRO A 664 -38.29 -16.83 -9.34
CA PRO A 664 -38.77 -18.19 -9.11
C PRO A 664 -38.53 -18.61 -7.66
N PHE A 665 -39.59 -18.60 -6.84
CA PHE A 665 -39.57 -19.19 -5.50
C PHE A 665 -40.14 -20.62 -5.55
N PRO A 666 -39.49 -21.61 -4.91
CA PRO A 666 -39.90 -23.01 -5.02
C PRO A 666 -41.14 -23.40 -4.20
N CYS A 667 -41.96 -22.46 -3.70
CA CYS A 667 -43.11 -22.80 -2.86
C CYS A 667 -44.28 -21.80 -3.00
N GLU A 668 -45.34 -22.20 -3.71
CA GLU A 668 -46.54 -21.39 -3.96
C GLU A 668 -47.33 -21.04 -2.68
N GLN A 669 -47.15 -21.78 -1.58
CA GLN A 669 -47.93 -21.58 -0.34
C GLN A 669 -47.44 -20.43 0.56
N ILE A 670 -46.19 -19.97 0.43
CA ILE A 670 -45.64 -18.91 1.32
C ILE A 670 -46.01 -17.50 0.82
N ALA A 671 -46.19 -17.33 -0.50
CA ALA A 671 -46.58 -16.06 -1.10
C ALA A 671 -48.01 -15.62 -0.69
N LEU A 672 -48.92 -16.58 -0.48
CA LEU A 672 -50.32 -16.31 -0.14
C LEU A 672 -50.56 -15.90 1.33
N LEU A 673 -49.64 -16.20 2.25
CA LEU A 673 -49.84 -16.02 3.70
C LEU A 673 -49.20 -14.74 4.27
N PHE A 674 -48.07 -14.27 3.74
CA PHE A 674 -47.31 -13.15 4.34
C PHE A 674 -47.51 -11.78 3.68
N VAL A 675 -47.98 -11.77 2.43
CA VAL A 675 -48.11 -10.56 1.62
C VAL A 675 -49.28 -9.66 2.09
N PRO A 676 -50.48 -10.18 2.41
CA PRO A 676 -51.60 -9.32 2.81
C PRO A 676 -51.35 -8.62 4.14
N GLY A 677 -50.73 -9.31 5.11
CA GLY A 677 -50.46 -8.80 6.45
C GLY A 677 -49.40 -7.70 6.48
N THR A 678 -48.36 -7.81 5.65
CA THR A 678 -47.30 -6.78 5.57
C THR A 678 -47.81 -5.50 4.90
N VAL A 679 -48.66 -5.64 3.88
CA VAL A 679 -49.31 -4.50 3.20
C VAL A 679 -50.37 -3.84 4.08
N GLN A 680 -51.16 -4.61 4.85
CA GLN A 680 -52.10 -4.06 5.84
C GLN A 680 -51.38 -3.36 7.00
N PHE A 681 -50.26 -3.91 7.47
CA PHE A 681 -49.44 -3.29 8.52
C PHE A 681 -48.81 -1.96 8.05
N LEU A 682 -48.30 -1.93 6.80
CA LEU A 682 -47.80 -0.71 6.18
C LEU A 682 -48.92 0.33 6.02
N LEU A 683 -50.11 -0.04 5.53
CA LEU A 683 -51.25 0.87 5.37
C LEU A 683 -51.76 1.42 6.70
N ALA A 684 -51.77 0.62 7.77
CA ALA A 684 -52.13 1.06 9.12
C ALA A 684 -51.08 2.02 9.71
N LEU A 685 -49.79 1.77 9.47
CA LEU A 685 -48.72 2.69 9.86
C LEU A 685 -48.86 4.02 9.11
N PHE A 686 -49.08 3.99 7.79
CA PHE A 686 -49.22 5.19 6.95
C PHE A 686 -50.47 6.03 7.27
N ALA A 687 -51.59 5.40 7.66
CA ALA A 687 -52.77 6.12 8.15
C ALA A 687 -52.51 6.89 9.46
N THR A 688 -51.50 6.49 10.22
CA THR A 688 -51.07 7.18 11.45
C THR A 688 -50.18 8.41 11.15
N PHE A 689 -49.61 8.50 9.95
CA PHE A 689 -48.67 9.56 9.54
C PHE A 689 -49.25 10.62 8.59
N ALA A 690 -50.52 10.50 8.17
CA ALA A 690 -51.18 11.51 7.34
C ALA A 690 -51.65 12.70 8.19
N THR A 691 -50.79 13.70 8.37
CA THR A 691 -51.17 15.00 8.93
C THR A 691 -51.66 15.93 7.81
N ASP A 692 -52.87 16.49 7.98
CA ASP A 692 -53.33 17.67 7.22
C ASP A 692 -52.34 18.83 7.45
N GLU A 693 -52.10 19.63 6.40
CA GLU A 693 -51.25 20.83 6.31
C GLU A 693 -51.45 21.87 7.42
N ARG A 694 -52.43 21.73 8.32
CA ARG A 694 -52.66 22.65 9.45
C ARG A 694 -52.32 22.12 10.84
N GLY A 695 -51.63 20.98 10.95
CA GLY A 695 -50.90 20.62 12.18
C GLY A 695 -51.76 20.43 13.44
N ARG A 696 -52.95 19.83 13.34
CA ARG A 696 -53.71 19.32 14.49
C ARG A 696 -53.90 17.82 14.37
N GLY A 697 -53.31 17.06 15.29
CA GLY A 697 -53.41 15.60 15.32
C GLY A 697 -54.83 15.14 15.69
N GLY A 698 -55.50 14.52 14.72
CA GLY A 698 -56.70 13.71 14.94
C GLY A 698 -56.40 12.27 14.51
N PHE A 699 -56.66 11.31 15.40
CA PHE A 699 -56.61 9.89 15.05
C PHE A 699 -57.74 9.60 14.06
N LEU A 700 -57.40 9.20 12.84
CA LEU A 700 -58.38 8.66 11.88
C LEU A 700 -58.67 7.21 12.28
N THR A 701 -59.85 6.94 12.86
CA THR A 701 -60.30 5.58 13.10
C THR A 701 -60.77 4.99 11.76
N ILE A 702 -59.98 4.11 11.16
CA ILE A 702 -60.41 3.30 10.00
C ILE A 702 -61.01 2.02 10.56
N ASP A 703 -62.31 1.83 10.37
CA ASP A 703 -62.99 0.56 10.63
C ASP A 703 -62.65 -0.41 9.50
N LEU A 704 -61.85 -1.45 9.80
CA LEU A 704 -61.42 -2.48 8.85
C LEU A 704 -62.28 -3.75 8.95
N CYS A 705 -63.53 -3.66 9.39
CA CYS A 705 -64.49 -4.76 9.30
C CYS A 705 -65.35 -4.62 8.03
N GLY A 706 -64.81 -5.01 6.88
CA GLY A 706 -65.58 -5.25 5.65
C GLY A 706 -65.32 -6.68 5.14
N PRO A 707 -66.34 -7.46 4.78
CA PRO A 707 -66.16 -8.87 4.43
C PRO A 707 -65.50 -8.98 3.05
N VAL A 708 -64.33 -9.62 3.00
CA VAL A 708 -63.81 -10.15 1.74
C VAL A 708 -64.41 -11.55 1.60
N HIS A 709 -65.39 -11.69 0.70
CA HIS A 709 -65.88 -13.00 0.28
C HIS A 709 -64.77 -13.71 -0.49
N ILE A 710 -64.25 -14.80 0.08
CA ILE A 710 -63.46 -15.79 -0.63
C ILE A 710 -64.27 -17.08 -0.54
N ASP A 711 -64.83 -17.52 -1.68
CA ASP A 711 -65.47 -18.81 -1.82
C ASP A 711 -64.44 -19.91 -1.61
N ILE A 712 -64.54 -20.63 -0.49
CA ILE A 712 -63.86 -21.90 -0.28
C ILE A 712 -64.94 -22.96 -0.14
N ALA A 713 -64.97 -23.87 -1.11
CA ALA A 713 -65.84 -25.03 -1.08
C ALA A 713 -65.50 -25.95 0.10
N ARG A 714 -66.46 -26.09 1.01
CA ARG A 714 -66.81 -27.22 1.90
C ARG A 714 -65.70 -27.95 2.68
N GLY A 715 -65.80 -27.83 4.01
CA GLY A 715 -65.30 -28.79 5.01
C GLY A 715 -65.46 -28.25 6.43
N GLY A 716 -66.52 -28.65 7.15
CA GLY A 716 -67.01 -28.04 8.40
C GLY A 716 -66.04 -28.02 9.60
N GLU A 717 -66.13 -26.99 10.44
CA GLU A 717 -66.73 -27.01 11.79
C GLU A 717 -66.56 -25.63 12.48
N ASP A 718 -67.59 -25.21 13.23
CA ASP A 718 -67.76 -23.89 13.86
C ASP A 718 -66.90 -23.69 15.13
N PHE A 719 -66.28 -22.52 15.31
CA PHE A 719 -65.91 -22.00 16.64
C PHE A 719 -66.08 -20.47 16.73
N SER A 720 -66.99 -20.01 17.62
CA SER A 720 -67.34 -18.59 17.79
C SER A 720 -66.45 -17.86 18.81
N GLY A 721 -65.72 -16.83 18.39
CA GLY A 721 -64.74 -16.06 19.17
C GLY A 721 -65.28 -15.10 20.25
N ARG A 722 -66.49 -15.29 20.81
CA ARG A 722 -67.13 -14.31 21.73
C ARG A 722 -66.94 -14.55 23.23
N GLN A 723 -66.33 -15.66 23.65
CA GLN A 723 -66.14 -15.97 25.09
C GLN A 723 -64.74 -15.64 25.66
N ILE A 724 -63.71 -15.44 24.82
CA ILE A 724 -62.34 -15.23 25.28
C ILE A 724 -62.05 -13.77 25.69
N LEU A 725 -62.77 -12.80 25.10
CA LEU A 725 -62.55 -11.38 25.37
C LEU A 725 -62.91 -10.95 26.81
N ASN A 726 -63.86 -11.62 27.46
CA ASN A 726 -64.38 -11.18 28.76
C ASN A 726 -63.52 -11.60 29.97
N ASN A 727 -62.59 -12.55 29.82
CA ASN A 727 -61.74 -13.00 30.93
C ASN A 727 -60.41 -12.22 31.07
N CYS A 728 -59.90 -11.61 30.00
CA CYS A 728 -58.64 -10.85 30.08
C CYS A 728 -58.78 -9.44 30.70
N VAL A 729 -59.99 -8.87 30.78
CA VAL A 729 -60.19 -7.50 31.29
C VAL A 729 -60.23 -7.44 32.83
N ARG A 730 -60.31 -8.58 33.54
CA ARG A 730 -60.47 -8.60 35.00
C ARG A 730 -59.19 -8.80 35.83
N SER A 731 -58.01 -9.08 35.24
CA SER A 731 -56.82 -9.48 36.04
C SER A 731 -55.66 -8.48 36.15
N THR A 732 -55.76 -7.27 35.60
CA THR A 732 -54.67 -6.27 35.75
C THR A 732 -55.19 -4.96 36.28
N GLY A 733 -55.14 -4.84 37.62
CA GLY A 733 -55.29 -3.57 38.31
C GLY A 733 -54.22 -2.56 37.88
N ASN A 734 -54.64 -1.29 37.89
CA ASN A 734 -53.92 -0.07 37.53
C ASN A 734 -52.38 -0.11 37.70
N HIS A 735 -51.66 -0.08 36.57
CA HIS A 735 -50.51 0.82 36.28
C HIS A 735 -49.62 0.28 35.14
N VAL A 736 -50.05 0.39 33.87
CA VAL A 736 -49.11 0.43 32.73
C VAL A 736 -49.68 1.35 31.65
N ARG A 737 -48.95 2.42 31.32
CA ARG A 737 -49.31 3.36 30.25
C ARG A 737 -49.26 2.64 28.89
N ARG A 738 -50.33 2.84 28.14
CA ARG A 738 -50.67 2.30 26.82
C ARG A 738 -49.58 2.59 25.78
N GLY A 739 -49.08 1.54 25.13
CA GLY A 739 -48.11 1.65 24.02
C GLY A 739 -47.58 0.33 23.46
N VAL A 740 -47.79 -0.80 24.15
CA VAL A 740 -47.16 -2.10 23.77
C VAL A 740 -48.18 -3.21 23.47
N PHE A 741 -49.49 -2.92 23.47
CA PHE A 741 -50.50 -3.98 23.49
C PHE A 741 -50.91 -4.59 22.13
N TYR A 742 -50.29 -4.21 21.01
CA TYR A 742 -50.62 -4.78 19.69
C TYR A 742 -49.58 -5.77 19.15
N ALA A 743 -48.39 -5.88 19.75
CA ALA A 743 -47.36 -6.79 19.28
C ALA A 743 -47.54 -8.25 19.77
N PHE A 744 -48.25 -8.45 20.88
CA PHE A 744 -48.37 -9.77 21.51
C PHE A 744 -49.50 -10.67 20.97
N LEU A 745 -50.35 -10.18 20.06
CA LEU A 745 -51.49 -10.95 19.54
C LEU A 745 -51.17 -11.76 18.27
N VAL A 746 -50.01 -11.56 17.64
CA VAL A 746 -49.62 -12.30 16.43
C VAL A 746 -48.72 -13.51 16.74
N GLU A 747 -48.03 -13.52 17.89
CA GLU A 747 -47.15 -14.64 18.29
C GLU A 747 -47.90 -15.86 18.84
N TYR A 748 -49.17 -15.75 19.23
CA TYR A 748 -49.90 -16.86 19.87
C TYR A 748 -50.84 -17.66 18.94
N TYR A 749 -50.84 -17.39 17.63
CA TYR A 749 -51.63 -18.16 16.64
C TYR A 749 -50.76 -19.03 15.72
N ILE A 750 -49.49 -19.22 16.04
CA ILE A 750 -48.54 -20.05 15.28
C ILE A 750 -47.95 -21.11 16.22
N TYR A 751 -48.79 -21.96 16.80
CA TYR A 751 -48.42 -23.27 17.34
C TYR A 751 -49.70 -24.12 17.48
N GLU A 752 -50.17 -24.60 16.32
CA GLU A 752 -51.05 -25.75 16.05
C GLU A 752 -51.94 -25.44 14.83
N VAL A 753 -51.36 -25.63 13.64
CA VAL A 753 -51.95 -26.28 12.45
C VAL A 753 -50.79 -26.85 11.64
#